data_AF-A0A950XZL1-F1
#
_entry.id   AF-A0A950XZL1-F1
#
_cell.length_a   1.000
_cell.length_b   1.000
_cell.length_c   1.000
_cell.angle_alpha   90.00
_cell.angle_beta   90.00
_cell.angle_gamma   90.00
#
_symmetry.space_group_name_H-M   'P 1'
#
loop_
_entity.id
_entity.type
_entity.pdbx_description
1 polymer ?
#
loop_
_entity_poly.entity_id
_entity_poly.type
_entity_poly.pdbx_seq_one_letter_code
_entity_poly.pdbx_strand_id
1 'polypeptide(L)'
;MTKFVRLSILAFTFVTCAASISIAQPFAGFTPGNLIVSRSAYAGDATIIAVGQAIPPVCPSTASCGTGKASDNGLYPSVSYTNNVWNNNTIDGSFGVTSPVYLDQITPAGTLVNTLAIPSSLVNTSFSSKSELALNLSADSSAITFMAYVVPANAIDVSNSNTPGVYDPTNPAGGSYYRAVIQVGSNGSIMVTPTNAYSGNNGRAAALANGYYYMVGNSNNGGGTPTNVINSTGAEIATPGQPASTPPTMIGNFSIVQVTNPATGQPYAADKAGKDNNFRGLTIFNNTMYVTKGSGGNGINTVYQVGNAGSLPTPATAASAPITVLPGFPVTLAKDTTTATYPFGIWFANSTTLYVGDEGDGVVADAASSKTAGLEKWVLTNGTWKMVYAMQNGLNLGQQYSITGYPTTLNPATDGIRNITGKVNGDGTVTIWGVTSTVSANGDQGADPNKLVSITDTLANTDPSVAANEKFTTVRSANWGEVLRGVSFAPTVSSTTSGTPLFSNVANPGATAIAPGSLAAADGSNIASGNPGPILGLFPTIFAGTSVSILDAAGKTTAAQLYYVSPNEIGYYVPTGVATGTAKVTVSSNGSSQTGSVQIANAAPGLFTINSSGLAAAYVLRVSGTTQTYESVFSLNNSGAIVAAPINMGAATDNVYLSLYGTGISGAGASGVQVTINGVNAPITFSGPQGLTPGLDQVNVQIPQSLAGKGNVNVQLTAGGVAANPVQITIQ
;
A
#
# COMPACT_ATOMS: atom_id res chain seq x y z
N MET A 1 -10.01 19.35 -14.05
CA MET A 1 -9.40 18.42 -15.03
C MET A 1 -8.09 17.94 -14.42
N THR A 2 -7.92 16.64 -14.24
CA THR A 2 -6.70 16.03 -13.70
C THR A 2 -5.56 16.00 -14.74
N LYS A 3 -4.32 15.99 -14.23
CA LYS A 3 -3.00 15.95 -14.90
C LYS A 3 -2.95 15.12 -16.21
N PHE A 4 -3.63 13.98 -16.23
CA PHE A 4 -3.64 13.00 -17.34
C PHE A 4 -4.37 13.46 -18.61
N VAL A 5 -5.36 14.34 -18.49
CA VAL A 5 -6.20 14.71 -19.64
C VAL A 5 -5.57 15.86 -20.45
N ARG A 6 -4.78 16.75 -19.84
CA ARG A 6 -4.33 17.99 -20.52
C ARG A 6 -2.97 17.95 -21.20
N LEU A 7 -2.00 17.17 -20.71
CA LEU A 7 -0.74 16.96 -21.45
C LEU A 7 -1.01 16.16 -22.75
N SER A 8 -1.98 15.24 -22.68
CA SER A 8 -2.58 14.53 -23.81
C SER A 8 -3.32 15.48 -24.77
N ILE A 9 -3.99 16.53 -24.27
CA ILE A 9 -4.63 17.57 -25.09
C ILE A 9 -3.60 18.52 -25.74
N LEU A 10 -2.43 18.76 -25.15
CA LEU A 10 -1.39 19.55 -25.82
C LEU A 10 -0.79 18.85 -27.04
N ALA A 11 -0.87 17.51 -27.09
CA ALA A 11 -0.52 16.71 -28.27
C ALA A 11 -1.65 16.60 -29.31
N PHE A 12 -2.87 17.07 -29.00
CA PHE A 12 -4.05 16.95 -29.85
C PHE A 12 -4.87 18.25 -29.85
N THR A 13 -4.66 19.08 -30.87
CA THR A 13 -5.59 20.17 -31.16
C THR A 13 -6.87 19.59 -31.77
N PHE A 14 -7.95 19.56 -30.97
CA PHE A 14 -9.34 19.98 -31.26
C PHE A 14 -10.32 19.18 -30.39
N VAL A 15 -11.03 19.89 -29.50
CA VAL A 15 -12.47 19.85 -29.17
C VAL A 15 -12.66 20.40 -27.75
N THR A 16 -13.29 21.56 -27.69
CA THR A 16 -13.72 22.27 -26.49
C THR A 16 -14.99 21.65 -25.92
N CYS A 17 -15.02 21.33 -24.62
CA CYS A 17 -16.22 21.47 -23.81
C CYS A 17 -15.84 21.71 -22.35
N ALA A 18 -16.24 22.87 -21.83
CA ALA A 18 -16.01 23.27 -20.45
C ALA A 18 -17.11 22.69 -19.56
N ALA A 19 -16.74 21.81 -18.63
CA ALA A 19 -17.58 21.43 -17.49
C ALA A 19 -16.97 22.03 -16.22
N SER A 20 -17.81 22.74 -15.45
CA SER A 20 -17.49 23.32 -14.15
C SER A 20 -17.12 22.22 -13.16
N ILE A 21 -15.88 22.20 -12.68
CA ILE A 21 -15.41 21.24 -11.67
C ILE A 21 -15.24 21.98 -10.34
N SER A 22 -15.99 21.54 -9.34
CA SER A 22 -15.79 21.90 -7.93
C SER A 22 -14.37 21.54 -7.50
N ILE A 23 -13.61 22.52 -7.02
CA ILE A 23 -12.22 22.38 -6.59
C ILE A 23 -12.26 21.83 -5.16
N ALA A 24 -11.73 20.62 -4.94
CA ALA A 24 -11.56 20.07 -3.60
C ALA A 24 -10.69 21.01 -2.75
N GLN A 25 -11.15 21.32 -1.53
CA GLN A 25 -10.40 22.13 -0.58
C GLN A 25 -9.03 21.47 -0.29
N PRO A 26 -7.93 22.24 -0.17
CA PRO A 26 -6.63 21.70 0.19
C PRO A 26 -6.69 21.07 1.59
N PHE A 27 -6.06 19.91 1.77
CA PHE A 27 -5.95 19.25 3.06
C PHE A 27 -5.22 20.18 4.05
N ALA A 28 -5.89 20.57 5.13
CA ALA A 28 -5.41 21.58 6.07
C ALA A 28 -4.36 21.06 7.08
N GLY A 29 -3.97 19.79 7.00
CA GLY A 29 -3.11 19.13 7.98
C GLY A 29 -3.88 18.39 9.08
N PHE A 30 -3.12 17.66 9.89
CA PHE A 30 -3.56 17.03 11.12
C PHE A 30 -3.34 17.95 12.31
N THR A 31 -4.28 17.90 13.25
CA THR A 31 -4.29 18.65 14.50
C THR A 31 -3.82 17.74 15.63
N PRO A 32 -2.78 18.12 16.39
CA PRO A 32 -2.32 17.35 17.55
C PRO A 32 -3.45 17.00 18.54
N GLY A 33 -3.42 15.78 19.06
CA GLY A 33 -4.42 15.28 20.02
C GLY A 33 -5.68 14.67 19.38
N ASN A 34 -5.89 14.86 18.08
CA ASN A 34 -6.88 14.09 17.33
C ASN A 34 -6.35 12.68 17.02
N LEU A 35 -7.27 11.78 16.68
CA LEU A 35 -6.96 10.44 16.20
C LEU A 35 -6.96 10.42 14.67
N ILE A 36 -6.09 9.59 14.11
CA ILE A 36 -6.10 9.20 12.71
C ILE A 36 -6.58 7.77 12.64
N VAL A 37 -7.53 7.51 11.75
CA VAL A 37 -8.07 6.19 11.47
C VAL A 37 -7.79 5.86 10.01
N SER A 38 -7.06 4.78 9.76
CA SER A 38 -6.89 4.29 8.39
C SER A 38 -8.14 3.53 7.96
N ARG A 39 -8.60 3.84 6.76
CA ARG A 39 -9.77 3.24 6.13
C ARG A 39 -9.42 2.83 4.71
N SER A 40 -9.95 1.69 4.29
CA SER A 40 -10.04 1.37 2.86
C SER A 40 -11.49 1.48 2.40
N ALA A 41 -11.68 1.95 1.17
CA ALA A 41 -12.99 1.99 0.53
C ALA A 41 -12.94 1.19 -0.79
N TYR A 42 -13.86 0.26 -0.95
CA TYR A 42 -13.95 -0.59 -2.14
C TYR A 42 -14.35 0.26 -3.34
N ALA A 43 -13.53 0.22 -4.39
CA ALA A 43 -13.74 0.98 -5.63
C ALA A 43 -13.93 0.06 -6.85
N GLY A 44 -14.08 -1.24 -6.60
CA GLY A 44 -14.28 -2.25 -7.61
C GLY A 44 -15.69 -2.25 -8.19
N ASP A 45 -15.80 -2.57 -9.47
CA ASP A 45 -17.08 -2.75 -10.16
C ASP A 45 -17.18 -4.14 -10.84
N ALA A 46 -18.29 -4.36 -11.56
CA ALA A 46 -18.59 -5.63 -12.21
C ALA A 46 -17.63 -6.00 -13.36
N THR A 47 -16.67 -5.14 -13.70
CA THR A 47 -15.70 -5.34 -14.77
C THR A 47 -14.35 -5.84 -14.26
N ILE A 48 -14.17 -5.97 -12.94
CA ILE A 48 -12.92 -6.46 -12.35
C ILE A 48 -12.55 -7.85 -12.89
N ILE A 49 -13.53 -8.75 -12.92
CA ILE A 49 -13.33 -10.11 -13.40
C ILE A 49 -14.59 -10.64 -14.07
N ALA A 50 -14.43 -11.33 -15.20
CA ALA A 50 -15.57 -11.98 -15.83
C ALA A 50 -15.89 -13.30 -15.11
N VAL A 51 -17.18 -13.55 -14.84
CA VAL A 51 -17.62 -14.88 -14.37
C VAL A 51 -17.19 -15.93 -15.40
N GLY A 52 -16.54 -17.01 -14.93
CA GLY A 52 -15.97 -18.04 -15.77
C GLY A 52 -14.50 -17.81 -16.18
N GLN A 53 -13.92 -16.64 -15.90
CA GLN A 53 -12.48 -16.38 -16.07
C GLN A 53 -11.66 -17.25 -15.10
N ALA A 54 -10.53 -17.78 -15.54
CA ALA A 54 -9.65 -18.56 -14.67
C ALA A 54 -9.08 -17.71 -13.53
N ILE A 55 -9.06 -18.28 -12.31
CA ILE A 55 -8.43 -17.70 -11.12
C ILE A 55 -7.57 -18.76 -10.40
N PRO A 56 -6.36 -18.40 -9.91
CA PRO A 56 -5.73 -17.07 -9.92
C PRO A 56 -5.37 -16.59 -11.34
N PRO A 57 -5.32 -15.26 -11.59
CA PRO A 57 -5.08 -14.70 -12.92
C PRO A 57 -3.64 -14.92 -13.42
N VAL A 58 -2.71 -15.21 -12.50
CA VAL A 58 -1.33 -15.56 -12.80
C VAL A 58 -0.93 -16.79 -12.00
N CYS A 59 -0.57 -17.86 -12.70
CA CYS A 59 -0.09 -19.09 -12.11
C CYS A 59 1.31 -19.45 -12.64
N PRO A 60 2.36 -19.49 -11.79
CA PRO A 60 3.68 -19.97 -12.19
C PRO A 60 3.63 -21.46 -12.56
N SER A 61 4.38 -21.90 -13.57
CA SER A 61 4.37 -23.29 -14.05
C SER A 61 4.82 -24.33 -13.01
N THR A 62 5.55 -23.88 -11.99
CA THR A 62 6.05 -24.68 -10.86
C THR A 62 5.19 -24.56 -9.61
N ALA A 63 4.13 -23.74 -9.64
CA ALA A 63 3.19 -23.60 -8.56
C ALA A 63 1.98 -24.53 -8.75
N SER A 64 1.40 -24.98 -7.64
CA SER A 64 0.13 -25.72 -7.66
C SER A 64 -1.03 -24.74 -7.48
N CYS A 65 -1.39 -24.02 -8.55
CA CYS A 65 -2.54 -23.12 -8.51
C CYS A 65 -3.85 -23.89 -8.68
N GLY A 66 -4.94 -23.31 -8.16
CA GLY A 66 -6.28 -23.79 -8.48
C GLY A 66 -6.55 -23.71 -9.99
N THR A 67 -7.34 -24.66 -10.52
CA THR A 67 -7.89 -24.59 -11.89
C THR A 67 -9.27 -23.97 -11.92
N GLY A 68 -9.62 -23.25 -10.86
CA GLY A 68 -10.95 -22.70 -10.63
C GLY A 68 -11.26 -21.56 -11.59
N LYS A 69 -12.54 -21.26 -11.71
CA LYS A 69 -13.04 -20.12 -12.49
C LYS A 69 -13.83 -19.22 -11.58
N ALA A 70 -13.70 -17.91 -11.75
CA ALA A 70 -14.43 -16.91 -10.99
C ALA A 70 -15.93 -17.22 -11.04
N SER A 71 -16.54 -17.33 -9.86
CA SER A 71 -17.98 -17.52 -9.69
C SER A 71 -18.72 -16.19 -9.61
N ASP A 72 -18.01 -15.10 -9.34
CA ASP A 72 -18.56 -13.75 -9.21
C ASP A 72 -17.70 -12.70 -9.93
N ASN A 73 -18.29 -11.55 -10.27
CA ASN A 73 -17.71 -10.52 -11.13
C ASN A 73 -16.88 -9.45 -10.39
N GLY A 74 -16.79 -9.54 -9.06
CA GLY A 74 -16.01 -8.62 -8.25
C GLY A 74 -16.80 -7.39 -7.73
N LEU A 75 -18.12 -7.33 -7.90
CA LEU A 75 -18.93 -6.33 -7.21
C LEU A 75 -18.91 -6.55 -5.69
N TYR A 76 -18.81 -5.45 -4.94
CA TYR A 76 -19.01 -5.47 -3.50
C TYR A 76 -20.45 -5.83 -3.15
N PRO A 77 -20.73 -6.63 -2.10
CA PRO A 77 -22.09 -7.07 -1.79
C PRO A 77 -23.05 -5.92 -1.54
N SER A 78 -24.24 -5.95 -2.12
CA SER A 78 -25.25 -4.89 -1.98
C SER A 78 -26.66 -5.47 -1.85
N VAL A 79 -27.58 -4.70 -1.27
CA VAL A 79 -29.02 -5.04 -1.28
C VAL A 79 -29.65 -4.93 -2.68
N SER A 80 -28.97 -4.30 -3.64
CA SER A 80 -29.51 -4.06 -4.99
C SER A 80 -29.21 -5.18 -5.99
N TYR A 81 -28.35 -6.14 -5.66
CA TYR A 81 -27.94 -7.23 -6.54
C TYR A 81 -27.36 -8.39 -5.72
N THR A 82 -27.21 -9.57 -6.32
CA THR A 82 -26.78 -10.79 -5.59
C THR A 82 -25.27 -11.04 -5.65
N ASN A 83 -24.52 -10.24 -6.39
CA ASN A 83 -23.07 -10.37 -6.51
C ASN A 83 -22.37 -10.15 -5.17
N ASN A 84 -21.34 -10.97 -4.94
CA ASN A 84 -20.52 -10.94 -3.76
C ASN A 84 -19.07 -11.31 -4.13
N VAL A 85 -18.20 -10.29 -4.19
CA VAL A 85 -16.76 -10.45 -4.46
C VAL A 85 -16.07 -11.52 -3.59
N TRP A 86 -16.54 -11.78 -2.37
CA TRP A 86 -15.96 -12.78 -1.46
C TRP A 86 -16.15 -14.22 -1.93
N ASN A 87 -17.13 -14.49 -2.81
CA ASN A 87 -17.41 -15.84 -3.32
C ASN A 87 -16.19 -16.47 -4.01
N ASN A 88 -15.34 -15.65 -4.64
CA ASN A 88 -14.15 -16.11 -5.34
C ASN A 88 -13.05 -16.63 -4.38
N ASN A 89 -13.07 -16.24 -3.09
CA ASN A 89 -12.12 -16.73 -2.08
C ASN A 89 -12.22 -18.25 -1.83
N THR A 90 -13.40 -18.84 -2.06
CA THR A 90 -13.59 -20.30 -1.92
C THR A 90 -12.94 -21.10 -3.05
N ILE A 91 -12.64 -20.44 -4.16
CA ILE A 91 -12.07 -21.02 -5.38
C ILE A 91 -10.56 -20.77 -5.42
N ASP A 92 -10.16 -19.55 -5.05
CA ASP A 92 -8.79 -19.14 -4.87
C ASP A 92 -8.64 -18.49 -3.48
N GLY A 93 -8.02 -19.20 -2.55
CA GLY A 93 -7.81 -18.70 -1.18
C GLY A 93 -6.83 -17.52 -1.08
N SER A 94 -6.22 -17.11 -2.20
CA SER A 94 -5.44 -15.88 -2.29
C SER A 94 -6.26 -14.70 -2.82
N PHE A 95 -7.51 -14.94 -3.24
CA PHE A 95 -8.36 -13.97 -3.89
C PHE A 95 -8.52 -12.72 -3.03
N GLY A 96 -8.16 -11.58 -3.61
CA GLY A 96 -8.38 -10.29 -2.97
C GLY A 96 -8.23 -9.16 -3.97
N VAL A 97 -9.09 -8.16 -3.84
CA VAL A 97 -9.11 -7.00 -4.73
C VAL A 97 -8.53 -5.79 -4.02
N THR A 98 -7.60 -5.09 -4.67
CA THR A 98 -6.99 -3.89 -4.10
C THR A 98 -7.90 -2.68 -4.14
N SER A 99 -7.72 -1.78 -3.18
CA SER A 99 -8.65 -0.69 -2.87
C SER A 99 -7.92 0.55 -2.35
N PRO A 100 -8.42 1.76 -2.66
CA PRO A 100 -7.86 3.02 -2.20
C PRO A 100 -7.83 3.16 -0.67
N VAL A 101 -6.78 3.84 -0.19
CA VAL A 101 -6.52 4.08 1.23
C VAL A 101 -6.82 5.53 1.60
N TYR A 102 -7.42 5.72 2.77
CA TYR A 102 -7.75 7.02 3.34
C TYR A 102 -7.28 7.09 4.80
N LEU A 103 -6.85 8.27 5.23
CA LEU A 103 -6.59 8.60 6.62
C LEU A 103 -7.61 9.62 7.08
N ASP A 104 -8.56 9.17 7.89
CA ASP A 104 -9.59 10.03 8.46
C ASP A 104 -9.10 10.59 9.80
N GLN A 105 -9.02 11.91 9.92
CA GLN A 105 -8.80 12.56 11.19
C GLN A 105 -10.13 12.73 11.92
N ILE A 106 -10.20 12.24 13.15
CA ILE A 106 -11.36 12.39 14.03
C ILE A 106 -10.93 12.96 15.38
N THR A 107 -11.83 13.67 16.05
CA THR A 107 -11.63 13.98 17.47
C THR A 107 -11.66 12.69 18.31
N PRO A 108 -11.09 12.67 19.52
CA PRO A 108 -11.19 11.51 20.42
C PRO A 108 -12.64 11.06 20.72
N ALA A 109 -13.61 11.98 20.59
CA ALA A 109 -15.03 11.73 20.75
C ALA A 109 -15.73 11.19 19.47
N GLY A 110 -15.03 11.11 18.33
CA GLY A 110 -15.53 10.52 17.09
C GLY A 110 -16.00 11.48 16.00
N THR A 111 -15.98 12.80 16.25
CA THR A 111 -16.32 13.78 15.20
C THR A 111 -15.25 13.81 14.11
N LEU A 112 -15.64 13.59 12.85
CA LEU A 112 -14.76 13.72 11.68
C LEU A 112 -14.32 15.19 11.52
N VAL A 113 -13.00 15.39 11.38
CA VAL A 113 -12.38 16.71 11.19
C VAL A 113 -12.03 16.91 9.71
N ASN A 114 -11.25 15.99 9.13
CA ASN A 114 -10.93 15.97 7.71
C ASN A 114 -10.46 14.56 7.29
N THR A 115 -10.29 14.36 5.99
CA THR A 115 -9.79 13.10 5.41
C THR A 115 -8.65 13.41 4.45
N LEU A 116 -7.54 12.70 4.59
CA LEU A 116 -6.47 12.64 3.60
C LEU A 116 -6.63 11.37 2.75
N ALA A 117 -6.89 11.53 1.46
CA ALA A 117 -6.81 10.42 0.52
C ALA A 117 -5.35 10.12 0.20
N ILE A 118 -4.92 8.87 0.35
CA ILE A 118 -3.61 8.43 -0.15
C ILE A 118 -3.76 8.25 -1.66
N PRO A 119 -2.89 8.84 -2.50
CA PRO A 119 -3.01 8.73 -3.94
C PRO A 119 -3.00 7.27 -4.40
N SER A 120 -4.10 6.81 -4.99
CA SER A 120 -4.25 5.43 -5.49
C SER A 120 -3.35 5.11 -6.68
N SER A 121 -2.69 6.12 -7.27
CA SER A 121 -1.61 5.94 -8.23
C SER A 121 -0.28 5.55 -7.60
N LEU A 122 -0.11 5.76 -6.29
CA LEU A 122 1.12 5.40 -5.57
C LEU A 122 0.97 4.05 -4.87
N VAL A 123 -0.09 3.89 -4.07
CA VAL A 123 -0.32 2.68 -3.29
C VAL A 123 -1.79 2.36 -3.11
N ASN A 124 -2.09 1.08 -2.92
CA ASN A 124 -3.40 0.58 -2.51
C ASN A 124 -3.23 -0.54 -1.49
N THR A 125 -4.30 -0.88 -0.76
CA THR A 125 -4.34 -2.06 0.11
C THR A 125 -5.16 -3.16 -0.52
N SER A 126 -4.93 -4.43 -0.15
CA SER A 126 -5.91 -5.48 -0.45
C SER A 126 -7.12 -5.31 0.46
N PHE A 127 -8.33 -5.23 -0.12
CA PHE A 127 -9.56 -5.06 0.66
C PHE A 127 -9.90 -6.33 1.45
N SER A 128 -9.64 -7.51 0.88
CA SER A 128 -9.83 -8.80 1.57
C SER A 128 -8.80 -9.05 2.67
N SER A 129 -7.57 -8.58 2.49
CA SER A 129 -6.50 -8.84 3.46
C SER A 129 -6.76 -8.14 4.79
N LYS A 130 -6.48 -8.83 5.91
CA LYS A 130 -6.70 -8.36 7.30
C LYS A 130 -5.48 -7.66 7.90
N SER A 131 -4.48 -7.44 7.07
CA SER A 131 -3.10 -7.49 7.49
C SER A 131 -2.49 -6.10 7.58
N GLU A 132 -2.79 -5.28 6.59
CA GLU A 132 -2.15 -4.00 6.32
C GLU A 132 -2.84 -2.83 7.05
N LEU A 133 -2.29 -1.64 6.89
CA LEU A 133 -2.84 -0.37 7.36
C LEU A 133 -2.96 -0.21 8.89
N ALA A 134 -2.33 -1.09 9.68
CA ALA A 134 -2.10 -0.80 11.11
C ALA A 134 -1.26 0.48 11.23
N LEU A 135 -1.72 1.43 12.04
CA LEU A 135 -1.08 2.75 12.16
C LEU A 135 -0.15 2.76 13.37
N ASN A 136 1.07 3.28 13.18
CA ASN A 136 1.98 3.61 14.28
C ASN A 136 2.45 5.05 14.16
N LEU A 137 2.38 5.77 15.26
CA LEU A 137 3.03 7.08 15.39
C LEU A 137 4.54 6.86 15.56
N SER A 138 5.35 7.66 14.87
CA SER A 138 6.81 7.61 14.98
C SER A 138 7.27 7.92 16.41
N ALA A 139 8.44 7.42 16.79
CA ALA A 139 8.97 7.61 18.14
C ALA A 139 9.16 9.09 18.52
N ASP A 140 9.37 9.97 17.53
CA ASP A 140 9.47 11.42 17.68
C ASP A 140 8.13 12.16 17.44
N SER A 141 7.03 11.42 17.24
CA SER A 141 5.69 11.91 16.93
C SER A 141 5.55 12.72 15.62
N SER A 142 6.57 12.77 14.77
CA SER A 142 6.60 13.57 13.55
C SER A 142 5.76 13.01 12.39
N ALA A 143 5.51 11.71 12.38
CA ALA A 143 4.81 11.03 11.30
C ALA A 143 4.02 9.81 11.77
N ILE A 144 3.00 9.43 11.00
CA ILE A 144 2.38 8.10 11.10
C ILE A 144 2.95 7.21 10.01
N THR A 145 3.22 5.95 10.34
CA THR A 145 3.63 4.93 9.38
C THR A 145 2.65 3.77 9.31
N PHE A 146 2.51 3.20 8.12
CA PHE A 146 1.76 1.96 7.85
C PHE A 146 2.28 1.25 6.61
N MET A 147 1.86 0.01 6.38
CA MET A 147 2.23 -0.77 5.18
C MET A 147 1.07 -0.85 4.18
N ALA A 148 1.40 -0.83 2.89
CA ALA A 148 0.48 -1.12 1.77
C ALA A 148 1.26 -1.67 0.55
N TYR A 149 0.65 -1.67 -0.64
CA TYR A 149 1.25 -2.21 -1.86
C TYR A 149 1.42 -1.15 -2.94
N VAL A 150 2.54 -1.19 -3.67
CA VAL A 150 2.76 -0.37 -4.87
C VAL A 150 2.06 -1.05 -6.04
N VAL A 151 0.82 -0.66 -6.26
CA VAL A 151 -0.09 -1.31 -7.21
C VAL A 151 -1.25 -0.37 -7.53
N PRO A 152 -1.85 -0.40 -8.73
CA PRO A 152 -3.12 0.29 -8.98
C PRO A 152 -4.26 -0.33 -8.17
N ALA A 153 -5.36 0.42 -8.04
CA ALA A 153 -6.60 -0.12 -7.47
C ALA A 153 -7.17 -1.23 -8.37
N ASN A 154 -8.02 -2.08 -7.80
CA ASN A 154 -8.74 -3.17 -8.47
C ASN A 154 -7.83 -4.30 -9.02
N ALA A 155 -6.54 -4.32 -8.70
CA ALA A 155 -5.67 -5.46 -8.95
C ALA A 155 -6.03 -6.65 -8.04
N ILE A 156 -5.89 -7.87 -8.58
CA ILE A 156 -6.27 -9.14 -7.95
C ILE A 156 -5.01 -9.84 -7.37
N ASP A 157 -5.15 -10.51 -6.23
CA ASP A 157 -4.17 -11.40 -5.56
C ASP A 157 -2.87 -10.74 -5.13
N VAL A 158 -2.88 -9.42 -4.97
CA VAL A 158 -1.70 -8.65 -4.61
C VAL A 158 -1.19 -9.04 -3.23
N SER A 159 -2.09 -9.35 -2.30
CA SER A 159 -1.74 -9.53 -0.91
C SER A 159 -0.85 -10.76 -0.66
N ASN A 160 -1.07 -11.84 -1.42
CA ASN A 160 -0.28 -13.08 -1.34
C ASN A 160 0.78 -13.18 -2.44
N SER A 161 0.91 -12.15 -3.28
CA SER A 161 1.85 -12.12 -4.40
C SER A 161 3.31 -12.18 -3.97
N ASN A 162 4.22 -12.50 -4.88
CA ASN A 162 5.65 -12.31 -4.67
C ASN A 162 6.04 -10.81 -4.62
N THR A 163 7.27 -10.53 -4.23
CA THR A 163 7.95 -9.26 -4.53
C THR A 163 8.93 -9.43 -5.69
N PRO A 164 9.23 -8.36 -6.45
CA PRO A 164 10.10 -8.48 -7.63
C PRO A 164 11.52 -8.97 -7.33
N GLY A 165 12.10 -8.61 -6.19
CA GLY A 165 13.47 -8.97 -5.81
C GLY A 165 13.59 -10.27 -5.00
N VAL A 166 12.50 -10.80 -4.46
CA VAL A 166 12.48 -12.05 -3.69
C VAL A 166 11.40 -12.97 -4.25
N TYR A 167 11.66 -13.59 -5.40
CA TYR A 167 10.65 -14.40 -6.08
C TYR A 167 10.59 -15.84 -5.55
N ASP A 168 9.38 -16.34 -5.30
CA ASP A 168 9.09 -17.74 -5.01
C ASP A 168 8.34 -18.39 -6.18
N PRO A 169 8.98 -19.29 -6.96
CA PRO A 169 8.34 -19.90 -8.13
C PRO A 169 7.23 -20.90 -7.77
N THR A 170 7.08 -21.28 -6.51
CA THR A 170 6.01 -22.20 -6.07
C THR A 170 4.79 -21.48 -5.48
N ASN A 171 4.82 -20.15 -5.43
CA ASN A 171 3.72 -19.34 -4.91
C ASN A 171 2.48 -19.43 -5.83
N PRO A 172 1.30 -19.85 -5.31
CA PRO A 172 0.08 -19.91 -6.11
C PRO A 172 -0.44 -18.55 -6.57
N ALA A 173 -0.11 -17.45 -5.86
CA ALA A 173 -0.40 -16.09 -6.30
C ALA A 173 0.78 -15.55 -7.12
N GLY A 174 0.83 -15.88 -8.41
CA GLY A 174 2.00 -15.66 -9.27
C GLY A 174 2.36 -14.21 -9.58
N GLY A 175 1.53 -13.24 -9.19
CA GLY A 175 1.83 -11.82 -9.34
C GLY A 175 3.09 -11.40 -8.57
N SER A 176 3.64 -10.23 -8.90
CA SER A 176 4.79 -9.69 -8.20
C SER A 176 4.66 -8.18 -8.00
N TYR A 177 4.55 -7.77 -6.74
CA TYR A 177 4.29 -6.38 -6.35
C TYR A 177 5.13 -6.00 -5.12
N TYR A 178 5.65 -4.77 -5.11
CA TYR A 178 6.35 -4.28 -3.92
C TYR A 178 5.37 -4.04 -2.78
N ARG A 179 5.79 -4.42 -1.57
CA ARG A 179 5.20 -3.88 -0.35
C ARG A 179 5.83 -2.51 -0.15
N ALA A 180 5.18 -1.62 0.58
CA ALA A 180 5.74 -0.31 0.87
C ALA A 180 5.42 0.12 2.30
N VAL A 181 6.36 0.85 2.90
CA VAL A 181 6.08 1.68 4.07
C VAL A 181 5.64 3.05 3.58
N ILE A 182 4.52 3.51 4.11
CA ILE A 182 3.99 4.84 3.85
C ILE A 182 4.15 5.63 5.13
N GLN A 183 4.91 6.71 5.04
CA GLN A 183 5.10 7.69 6.11
C GLN A 183 4.30 8.94 5.77
N VAL A 184 3.48 9.40 6.72
CA VAL A 184 2.64 10.59 6.57
C VAL A 184 2.92 11.59 7.68
N GLY A 185 3.39 12.78 7.32
CA GLY A 185 3.66 13.86 8.26
C GLY A 185 2.41 14.62 8.71
N SER A 186 2.56 15.48 9.72
CA SER A 186 1.46 16.28 10.29
C SER A 186 0.76 17.20 9.28
N ASN A 187 1.46 17.66 8.24
CA ASN A 187 0.86 18.47 7.18
C ASN A 187 0.27 17.63 6.02
N GLY A 188 0.25 16.30 6.14
CA GLY A 188 -0.19 15.38 5.09
C GLY A 188 0.87 15.05 4.04
N SER A 189 2.13 15.41 4.24
CA SER A 189 3.23 14.99 3.35
C SER A 189 3.37 13.47 3.35
N ILE A 190 3.37 12.85 2.18
CA ILE A 190 3.43 11.39 2.01
C ILE A 190 4.79 11.00 1.45
N MET A 191 5.47 10.06 2.10
CA MET A 191 6.62 9.34 1.56
C MET A 191 6.26 7.86 1.42
N VAL A 192 6.45 7.31 0.22
CA VAL A 192 6.29 5.89 -0.07
C VAL A 192 7.67 5.29 -0.24
N THR A 193 7.99 4.25 0.54
CA THR A 193 9.25 3.51 0.43
C THR A 193 8.95 2.06 0.06
N PRO A 194 9.07 1.68 -1.22
CA PRO A 194 8.89 0.30 -1.66
C PRO A 194 9.96 -0.63 -1.08
N THR A 195 9.60 -1.87 -0.78
CA THR A 195 10.46 -2.88 -0.17
C THR A 195 10.19 -4.27 -0.79
N ASN A 196 11.23 -5.10 -0.82
CA ASN A 196 11.11 -6.54 -1.10
C ASN A 196 10.74 -7.36 0.15
N ALA A 197 10.09 -6.73 1.13
CA ALA A 197 9.63 -7.37 2.35
C ALA A 197 8.51 -8.36 2.06
N TYR A 198 8.40 -9.42 2.86
CA TYR A 198 7.15 -10.20 2.97
C TYR A 198 6.71 -10.86 1.66
N SER A 199 7.66 -11.40 0.89
CA SER A 199 7.34 -12.02 -0.39
C SER A 199 6.46 -13.26 -0.24
N GLY A 200 5.43 -13.32 -1.09
CA GLY A 200 4.42 -14.36 -1.08
C GLY A 200 3.41 -14.22 0.05
N ASN A 201 3.42 -13.13 0.81
CA ASN A 201 2.42 -12.85 1.84
C ASN A 201 2.38 -11.34 2.14
N ASN A 202 1.86 -10.92 3.29
CA ASN A 202 1.61 -9.49 3.54
C ASN A 202 2.53 -8.89 4.60
N GLY A 203 2.88 -7.62 4.39
CA GLY A 203 3.25 -6.72 5.48
C GLY A 203 2.07 -6.47 6.42
N ARG A 204 2.37 -6.14 7.67
CA ARG A 204 1.36 -5.94 8.71
C ARG A 204 1.41 -4.53 9.29
N ALA A 205 2.51 -4.20 9.94
CA ALA A 205 2.71 -2.91 10.59
C ALA A 205 4.13 -2.39 10.35
N ALA A 206 4.26 -1.06 10.39
CA ALA A 206 5.56 -0.38 10.34
C ALA A 206 5.59 0.77 11.34
N ALA A 207 6.73 0.99 11.98
CA ALA A 207 6.99 2.09 12.90
C ALA A 207 8.30 2.80 12.52
N LEU A 208 8.31 4.14 12.52
CA LEU A 208 9.52 4.94 12.32
C LEU A 208 10.17 5.28 13.66
N ALA A 209 11.44 4.90 13.83
CA ALA A 209 12.25 5.28 14.98
C ALA A 209 13.74 5.34 14.61
N ASN A 210 14.50 6.25 15.23
CA ASN A 210 15.95 6.39 15.02
C ASN A 210 16.40 6.43 13.54
N GLY A 211 15.57 7.02 12.66
CA GLY A 211 15.84 7.14 11.23
C GLY A 211 15.58 5.87 10.40
N TYR A 212 15.04 4.81 11.00
CA TYR A 212 14.73 3.56 10.32
C TYR A 212 13.25 3.19 10.44
N TYR A 213 12.75 2.46 9.44
CA TYR A 213 11.50 1.73 9.56
C TYR A 213 11.75 0.36 10.18
N TYR A 214 11.02 0.08 11.25
CA TYR A 214 10.86 -1.26 11.82
C TYR A 214 9.54 -1.80 11.29
N MET A 215 9.58 -2.98 10.68
CA MET A 215 8.43 -3.59 10.01
C MET A 215 8.16 -4.97 10.56
N VAL A 216 6.91 -5.40 10.50
CA VAL A 216 6.51 -6.78 10.78
C VAL A 216 5.57 -7.30 9.70
N GLY A 217 5.65 -8.59 9.44
CA GLY A 217 4.81 -9.28 8.49
C GLY A 217 5.15 -10.75 8.38
N ASN A 218 4.69 -11.37 7.30
CA ASN A 218 4.92 -12.78 7.02
C ASN A 218 5.41 -12.96 5.59
N SER A 219 6.02 -14.09 5.30
CA SER A 219 6.40 -14.51 3.95
C SER A 219 5.94 -15.94 3.66
N ASN A 220 6.18 -16.37 2.42
CA ASN A 220 6.13 -17.76 1.98
C ASN A 220 4.71 -18.39 2.01
N ASN A 221 3.89 -18.11 0.99
CA ASN A 221 2.66 -18.87 0.74
C ASN A 221 2.83 -19.99 -0.32
N GLY A 222 4.03 -20.13 -0.89
CA GLY A 222 4.36 -21.18 -1.84
C GLY A 222 4.58 -22.55 -1.22
N GLY A 223 4.69 -23.55 -2.09
CA GLY A 223 5.15 -24.88 -1.72
C GLY A 223 6.64 -24.87 -1.36
N GLY A 224 6.97 -25.24 -0.12
CA GLY A 224 8.35 -25.34 0.35
C GLY A 224 8.79 -24.19 1.27
N THR A 225 10.11 -24.02 1.40
CA THR A 225 10.74 -23.00 2.26
C THR A 225 12.08 -22.51 1.67
N PRO A 226 12.07 -21.88 0.49
CA PRO A 226 13.31 -21.40 -0.12
C PRO A 226 13.95 -20.31 0.76
N THR A 227 15.28 -20.37 0.93
CA THR A 227 16.03 -19.56 1.91
C THR A 227 15.88 -18.05 1.67
N ASN A 228 15.80 -17.62 0.41
CA ASN A 228 15.59 -16.21 0.05
C ASN A 228 14.25 -15.66 0.55
N VAL A 229 13.24 -16.51 0.76
CA VAL A 229 11.90 -16.13 1.22
C VAL A 229 11.76 -16.27 2.75
N ILE A 230 12.44 -17.23 3.37
CA ILE A 230 12.47 -17.32 4.84
C ILE A 230 13.14 -16.07 5.44
N ASN A 231 14.21 -15.58 4.80
CA ASN A 231 14.93 -14.40 5.25
C ASN A 231 14.17 -13.07 5.02
N SER A 232 12.92 -13.14 4.57
CA SER A 232 12.01 -11.99 4.41
C SER A 232 10.74 -12.10 5.28
N THR A 233 10.77 -12.88 6.37
CA THR A 233 9.62 -13.09 7.26
C THR A 233 9.84 -12.43 8.63
N GLY A 234 8.74 -12.08 9.31
CA GLY A 234 8.80 -11.56 10.66
C GLY A 234 9.25 -10.11 10.75
N ALA A 235 10.21 -9.83 11.63
CA ALA A 235 10.66 -8.49 11.92
C ALA A 235 11.78 -8.06 10.98
N GLU A 236 11.70 -6.85 10.43
CA GLU A 236 12.66 -6.34 9.44
C GLU A 236 12.98 -4.85 9.63
N ILE A 237 14.13 -4.39 9.13
CA ILE A 237 14.55 -2.99 9.08
C ILE A 237 14.67 -2.53 7.63
N ALA A 238 14.12 -1.35 7.35
CA ALA A 238 14.33 -0.61 6.10
C ALA A 238 14.70 0.85 6.38
N THR A 239 15.34 1.50 5.40
CA THR A 239 15.66 2.93 5.45
C THR A 239 14.63 3.72 4.65
N PRO A 240 14.08 4.83 5.18
CA PRO A 240 13.21 5.73 4.43
C PRO A 240 13.80 6.16 3.09
N GLY A 241 13.02 6.04 2.01
CA GLY A 241 13.42 6.42 0.66
C GLY A 241 14.48 5.53 0.01
N GLN A 242 14.80 4.36 0.58
CA GLN A 242 15.74 3.43 -0.03
C GLN A 242 15.26 2.94 -1.42
N PRO A 243 16.17 2.56 -2.33
CA PRO A 243 15.78 1.97 -3.61
C PRO A 243 14.92 0.72 -3.42
N ALA A 244 13.87 0.55 -4.22
CA ALA A 244 12.93 -0.57 -4.14
C ALA A 244 13.62 -1.96 -4.22
N SER A 245 14.73 -2.05 -4.95
CA SER A 245 15.53 -3.27 -5.09
C SER A 245 16.29 -3.64 -3.82
N THR A 246 16.44 -2.74 -2.86
CA THR A 246 17.17 -2.96 -1.60
C THR A 246 16.35 -3.90 -0.72
N PRO A 247 16.84 -5.13 -0.44
CA PRO A 247 16.15 -6.01 0.49
C PRO A 247 16.21 -5.41 1.90
N PRO A 248 15.11 -5.47 2.66
CA PRO A 248 15.14 -5.11 4.07
C PRO A 248 16.02 -6.09 4.86
N THR A 249 16.55 -5.63 5.99
CA THR A 249 17.40 -6.45 6.86
C THR A 249 16.54 -7.16 7.90
N MET A 250 16.54 -8.50 7.91
CA MET A 250 15.83 -9.30 8.91
C MET A 250 16.37 -9.02 10.33
N ILE A 251 15.46 -8.88 11.30
CA ILE A 251 15.76 -8.72 12.71
C ILE A 251 15.56 -10.05 13.42
N GLY A 252 16.66 -10.64 13.89
CA GLY A 252 16.66 -11.93 14.55
C GLY A 252 16.06 -13.05 13.69
N ASN A 253 16.02 -14.26 14.25
CA ASN A 253 15.21 -15.34 13.70
C ASN A 253 14.73 -16.18 14.88
N PHE A 254 13.51 -15.91 15.34
CA PHE A 254 12.91 -16.71 16.39
C PHE A 254 12.50 -18.07 15.82
N SER A 255 12.65 -19.10 16.65
CA SER A 255 12.08 -20.41 16.40
C SER A 255 11.68 -21.04 17.73
N ILE A 256 10.59 -21.81 17.72
CA ILE A 256 10.09 -22.46 18.94
C ILE A 256 11.10 -23.41 19.59
N VAL A 257 12.12 -23.88 18.86
CA VAL A 257 13.22 -24.68 19.44
C VAL A 257 14.02 -23.93 20.52
N GLN A 258 13.89 -22.60 20.57
CA GLN A 258 14.49 -21.75 21.61
C GLN A 258 13.64 -21.75 22.90
N VAL A 259 12.43 -22.31 22.86
CA VAL A 259 11.47 -22.30 23.97
C VAL A 259 11.34 -23.70 24.58
N THR A 260 11.44 -23.79 25.90
CA THR A 260 11.19 -25.02 26.66
C THR A 260 9.69 -25.32 26.69
N ASN A 261 9.32 -26.52 26.22
CA ASN A 261 7.97 -27.03 26.32
C ASN A 261 7.63 -27.30 27.80
N PRO A 262 6.62 -26.61 28.37
CA PRO A 262 6.25 -26.77 29.77
C PRO A 262 5.72 -28.17 30.10
N ALA A 263 5.19 -28.92 29.12
CA ALA A 263 4.68 -30.26 29.33
C ALA A 263 5.78 -31.33 29.44
N THR A 264 6.93 -31.13 28.79
CA THR A 264 8.02 -32.13 28.72
C THR A 264 9.31 -31.69 29.41
N GLY A 265 9.46 -30.40 29.70
CA GLY A 265 10.71 -29.82 30.22
C GLY A 265 11.85 -29.78 29.20
N GLN A 266 11.59 -30.12 27.93
CA GLN A 266 12.56 -30.12 26.83
C GLN A 266 12.22 -29.01 25.83
N PRO A 267 13.18 -28.53 25.01
CA PRO A 267 12.86 -27.62 23.91
C PRO A 267 11.80 -28.19 22.97
N TYR A 268 10.97 -27.32 22.38
CA TYR A 268 10.07 -27.78 21.32
C TYR A 268 10.85 -28.33 20.11
N ALA A 269 10.24 -29.29 19.41
CA ALA A 269 10.75 -29.73 18.11
C ALA A 269 10.63 -28.61 17.08
N ALA A 270 11.49 -28.61 16.07
CA ALA A 270 11.43 -27.64 14.99
C ALA A 270 10.07 -27.71 14.26
N ASP A 271 9.48 -26.53 14.01
CA ASP A 271 8.30 -26.37 13.18
C ASP A 271 8.69 -25.90 11.76
N LYS A 272 7.70 -25.60 10.92
CA LYS A 272 7.91 -25.06 9.57
C LYS A 272 8.69 -23.74 9.62
N ALA A 273 9.86 -23.75 8.99
CA ALA A 273 10.75 -22.59 8.93
C ALA A 273 10.02 -21.31 8.48
N GLY A 274 10.24 -20.22 9.23
CA GLY A 274 9.67 -18.91 8.98
C GLY A 274 8.21 -18.71 9.42
N LYS A 275 7.49 -19.77 9.81
CA LYS A 275 6.10 -19.66 10.30
C LYS A 275 5.98 -19.33 11.79
N ASP A 276 7.04 -19.60 12.55
CA ASP A 276 7.16 -19.16 13.95
C ASP A 276 7.15 -17.62 14.09
N ASN A 277 7.52 -16.92 13.01
CA ASN A 277 7.71 -15.46 12.98
C ASN A 277 6.59 -14.72 12.25
N ASN A 278 5.38 -15.27 12.19
CA ASN A 278 4.21 -14.61 11.58
C ASN A 278 3.69 -13.46 12.47
N PHE A 279 4.51 -12.40 12.60
CA PHE A 279 4.23 -11.26 13.47
C PHE A 279 3.20 -10.32 12.85
N ARG A 280 2.40 -9.67 13.70
CA ARG A 280 1.25 -8.85 13.31
C ARG A 280 1.30 -7.45 13.89
N GLY A 281 1.27 -7.37 15.22
CA GLY A 281 1.42 -6.13 15.97
C GLY A 281 2.86 -5.68 16.04
N LEU A 282 3.03 -4.37 16.14
CA LEU A 282 4.29 -3.71 16.35
C LEU A 282 4.03 -2.52 17.28
N THR A 283 4.89 -2.34 18.28
CA THR A 283 4.99 -1.08 19.01
C THR A 283 6.43 -0.84 19.43
N ILE A 284 6.81 0.42 19.57
CA ILE A 284 8.10 0.83 20.11
C ILE A 284 7.83 1.62 21.38
N PHE A 285 8.34 1.13 22.50
CA PHE A 285 8.20 1.76 23.80
C PHE A 285 9.56 1.80 24.50
N ASN A 286 9.94 2.98 25.01
CA ASN A 286 11.26 3.20 25.64
C ASN A 286 12.42 2.64 24.81
N ASN A 287 12.44 2.95 23.51
CA ASN A 287 13.45 2.50 22.57
C ASN A 287 13.61 0.97 22.52
N THR A 288 12.54 0.22 22.81
CA THR A 288 12.47 -1.24 22.72
C THR A 288 11.35 -1.61 21.77
N MET A 289 11.61 -2.57 20.88
CA MET A 289 10.61 -3.06 19.93
C MET A 289 9.87 -4.26 20.52
N TYR A 290 8.54 -4.24 20.38
CA TYR A 290 7.65 -5.32 20.79
C TYR A 290 6.75 -5.73 19.64
N VAL A 291 6.52 -7.03 19.50
CA VAL A 291 5.70 -7.58 18.41
C VAL A 291 4.73 -8.63 18.94
N THR A 292 3.57 -8.77 18.29
CA THR A 292 2.66 -9.91 18.56
C THR A 292 2.77 -10.93 17.46
N LYS A 293 2.52 -12.19 17.81
CA LYS A 293 2.05 -13.20 16.88
C LYS A 293 0.69 -13.67 17.37
N GLY A 294 -0.29 -13.72 16.46
CA GLY A 294 -1.62 -14.22 16.79
C GLY A 294 -2.25 -15.12 15.72
N SER A 295 -1.60 -15.36 14.58
CA SER A 295 -2.21 -16.14 13.47
C SER A 295 -1.52 -17.47 13.19
N GLY A 296 -2.34 -18.41 12.72
CA GLY A 296 -1.94 -19.72 12.24
C GLY A 296 -1.67 -20.71 13.38
N GLY A 297 -1.71 -22.00 13.08
CA GLY A 297 -1.48 -23.06 14.07
C GLY A 297 0.00 -23.29 14.44
N ASN A 298 0.93 -22.68 13.71
CA ASN A 298 2.37 -22.78 13.96
C ASN A 298 2.83 -21.81 15.05
N GLY A 299 3.97 -22.10 15.68
CA GLY A 299 4.58 -21.22 16.68
C GLY A 299 3.73 -20.99 17.94
N ILE A 300 3.95 -19.85 18.60
CA ILE A 300 3.29 -19.46 19.85
C ILE A 300 2.55 -18.14 19.61
N ASN A 301 1.26 -18.09 19.98
CA ASN A 301 0.51 -16.84 19.93
C ASN A 301 0.75 -16.05 21.22
N THR A 302 1.51 -14.97 21.14
CA THR A 302 1.99 -14.24 22.32
C THR A 302 2.62 -12.89 21.96
N VAL A 303 3.14 -12.19 22.96
CA VAL A 303 3.90 -10.95 22.83
C VAL A 303 5.40 -11.23 22.98
N TYR A 304 6.20 -10.67 22.08
CA TYR A 304 7.64 -10.83 22.03
C TYR A 304 8.34 -9.49 22.19
N GLN A 305 9.51 -9.53 22.85
CA GLN A 305 10.47 -8.44 22.83
C GLN A 305 11.49 -8.72 21.73
N VAL A 306 11.87 -7.68 21.00
CA VAL A 306 12.86 -7.75 19.93
C VAL A 306 14.07 -6.91 20.35
N GLY A 307 15.23 -7.56 20.43
CA GLY A 307 16.46 -6.96 20.92
C GLY A 307 16.51 -6.81 22.45
N ASN A 308 17.48 -6.02 22.92
CA ASN A 308 17.64 -5.70 24.32
C ASN A 308 16.76 -4.53 24.72
N ALA A 309 16.21 -4.56 25.93
CA ALA A 309 15.44 -3.43 26.48
C ALA A 309 16.27 -2.13 26.48
N GLY A 310 15.64 -1.03 26.07
CA GLY A 310 16.26 0.29 25.94
C GLY A 310 17.03 0.52 24.63
N SER A 311 17.11 -0.49 23.75
CA SER A 311 17.82 -0.38 22.47
C SER A 311 17.03 -0.97 21.30
N LEU A 312 16.98 -0.22 20.20
CA LEU A 312 16.46 -0.74 18.94
C LEU A 312 17.60 -1.38 18.12
N PRO A 313 17.34 -2.51 17.44
CA PRO A 313 18.29 -3.06 16.49
C PRO A 313 18.61 -2.07 15.37
N THR A 314 19.84 -2.11 14.87
CA THR A 314 20.32 -1.34 13.71
C THR A 314 20.59 -2.30 12.56
N PRO A 315 20.79 -1.85 11.32
CA PRO A 315 21.18 -2.76 10.23
C PRO A 315 22.40 -3.63 10.56
N ALA A 316 23.35 -3.12 11.36
CA ALA A 316 24.54 -3.86 11.78
C ALA A 316 24.27 -4.91 12.87
N THR A 317 23.24 -4.71 13.69
CA THR A 317 22.95 -5.58 14.86
C THR A 317 21.67 -6.41 14.71
N ALA A 318 20.87 -6.14 13.67
CA ALA A 318 19.56 -6.73 13.42
C ALA A 318 19.60 -8.26 13.38
N ALA A 319 20.49 -8.85 12.57
CA ALA A 319 20.55 -10.30 12.39
C ALA A 319 20.82 -11.07 13.70
N SER A 320 21.53 -10.46 14.64
CA SER A 320 21.86 -11.04 15.96
C SER A 320 20.89 -10.66 17.08
N ALA A 321 19.91 -9.80 16.80
CA ALA A 321 18.98 -9.35 17.83
C ALA A 321 18.11 -10.54 18.31
N PRO A 322 18.06 -10.83 19.62
CA PRO A 322 17.20 -11.88 20.13
C PRO A 322 15.72 -11.48 19.97
N ILE A 323 14.88 -12.46 19.69
CA ILE A 323 13.42 -12.32 19.80
C ILE A 323 12.97 -13.32 20.85
N THR A 324 12.36 -12.84 21.93
CA THR A 324 12.01 -13.65 23.09
C THR A 324 10.59 -13.36 23.54
N VAL A 325 9.84 -14.39 23.94
CA VAL A 325 8.53 -14.22 24.59
C VAL A 325 8.70 -13.34 25.83
N LEU A 326 7.78 -12.37 26.02
CA LEU A 326 7.82 -11.52 27.20
C LEU A 326 7.69 -12.38 28.47
N PRO A 327 8.50 -12.14 29.52
CA PRO A 327 8.40 -12.88 30.76
C PRO A 327 6.98 -12.84 31.33
N GLY A 328 6.38 -14.02 31.56
CA GLY A 328 5.01 -14.17 32.09
C GLY A 328 3.91 -14.33 31.03
N PHE A 329 4.21 -14.07 29.76
CA PHE A 329 3.29 -14.37 28.67
C PHE A 329 3.27 -15.87 28.30
N PRO A 330 2.21 -16.35 27.61
CA PRO A 330 2.09 -17.76 27.22
C PRO A 330 3.24 -18.23 26.33
N VAL A 331 3.67 -19.47 26.56
CA VAL A 331 4.71 -20.19 25.80
C VAL A 331 4.21 -21.47 25.14
N THR A 332 2.91 -21.78 25.26
CA THR A 332 2.29 -22.96 24.67
C THR A 332 2.08 -22.77 23.17
N LEU A 333 2.27 -23.82 22.37
CA LEU A 333 2.03 -23.76 20.93
C LEU A 333 0.58 -23.40 20.62
N ALA A 334 0.39 -22.60 19.57
CA ALA A 334 -0.93 -22.12 19.14
C ALA A 334 -1.91 -23.27 18.82
N LYS A 335 -1.42 -24.39 18.29
CA LYS A 335 -2.23 -25.59 18.02
C LYS A 335 -2.61 -26.42 19.26
N ASP A 336 -1.91 -26.24 20.38
CA ASP A 336 -2.03 -27.08 21.56
C ASP A 336 -2.78 -26.39 22.72
N THR A 337 -3.15 -25.11 22.56
CA THR A 337 -3.86 -24.35 23.60
C THR A 337 -5.37 -24.58 23.55
N THR A 338 -5.98 -24.72 24.73
CA THR A 338 -7.43 -24.82 24.92
C THR A 338 -8.09 -23.46 25.18
N THR A 339 -7.30 -22.42 25.45
CA THR A 339 -7.70 -21.03 25.63
C THR A 339 -6.82 -20.18 24.71
N ALA A 340 -7.07 -20.31 23.41
CA ALA A 340 -6.27 -19.65 22.40
C ALA A 340 -6.42 -18.12 22.49
N THR A 341 -5.28 -17.43 22.50
CA THR A 341 -5.22 -15.97 22.34
C THR A 341 -4.76 -15.64 20.93
N TYR A 342 -5.22 -14.50 20.43
CA TYR A 342 -4.94 -14.01 19.08
C TYR A 342 -4.46 -12.55 19.17
N PRO A 343 -3.34 -12.30 19.87
CA PRO A 343 -2.89 -10.94 20.10
C PRO A 343 -2.55 -10.25 18.78
N PHE A 344 -2.98 -8.99 18.67
CA PHE A 344 -2.80 -8.14 17.52
C PHE A 344 -2.16 -6.82 17.95
N GLY A 345 -2.92 -5.84 18.44
CA GLY A 345 -2.37 -4.54 18.84
C GLY A 345 -1.70 -4.59 20.20
N ILE A 346 -0.63 -3.81 20.39
CA ILE A 346 0.06 -3.64 21.68
C ILE A 346 0.21 -2.16 21.96
N TRP A 347 -0.07 -1.74 23.19
CA TRP A 347 0.18 -0.38 23.63
C TRP A 347 0.58 -0.32 25.11
N PHE A 348 1.66 0.38 25.42
CA PHE A 348 2.15 0.57 26.79
C PHE A 348 1.57 1.86 27.36
N ALA A 349 0.92 1.77 28.52
CA ALA A 349 0.54 2.94 29.29
C ALA A 349 1.73 3.52 30.06
N ASN A 350 2.58 2.64 30.58
CA ASN A 350 3.84 2.95 31.24
C ASN A 350 4.73 1.68 31.26
N SER A 351 5.89 1.74 31.92
CA SER A 351 6.84 0.60 31.99
C SER A 351 6.33 -0.62 32.75
N THR A 352 5.21 -0.51 33.46
CA THR A 352 4.61 -1.57 34.28
C THR A 352 3.20 -1.95 33.88
N THR A 353 2.60 -1.28 32.89
CA THR A 353 1.23 -1.54 32.45
C THR A 353 1.15 -1.56 30.92
N LEU A 354 0.67 -2.68 30.40
CA LEU A 354 0.61 -3.02 28.99
C LEU A 354 -0.82 -3.41 28.63
N TYR A 355 -1.30 -2.97 27.47
CA TYR A 355 -2.56 -3.39 26.88
C TYR A 355 -2.31 -4.17 25.59
N VAL A 356 -3.06 -5.25 25.41
CA VAL A 356 -2.99 -6.11 24.23
C VAL A 356 -4.39 -6.29 23.68
N GLY A 357 -4.59 -5.96 22.41
CA GLY A 357 -5.83 -6.26 21.70
C GLY A 357 -5.79 -7.70 21.21
N ASP A 358 -6.78 -8.50 21.60
CA ASP A 358 -7.00 -9.86 21.10
C ASP A 358 -8.10 -9.82 20.03
N GLU A 359 -7.76 -10.25 18.80
CA GLU A 359 -8.65 -10.12 17.65
C GLU A 359 -9.75 -11.19 17.56
N GLY A 360 -9.75 -12.20 18.44
CA GLY A 360 -10.59 -13.38 18.26
C GLY A 360 -10.02 -14.36 17.22
N ASP A 361 -10.66 -15.52 17.11
CA ASP A 361 -10.17 -16.64 16.29
C ASP A 361 -10.72 -16.64 14.85
N GLY A 362 -11.63 -15.72 14.54
CA GLY A 362 -12.31 -15.63 13.26
C GLY A 362 -13.41 -16.68 13.07
N VAL A 363 -13.90 -17.31 14.14
CA VAL A 363 -14.92 -18.36 14.08
C VAL A 363 -16.28 -17.80 14.52
N VAL A 364 -17.25 -17.83 13.60
CA VAL A 364 -18.60 -17.26 13.83
C VAL A 364 -19.32 -17.91 15.02
N ALA A 365 -19.12 -19.22 15.21
CA ALA A 365 -19.93 -20.04 16.10
C ALA A 365 -19.63 -19.80 17.59
N ASP A 366 -18.42 -19.37 17.94
CA ASP A 366 -17.93 -19.23 19.31
C ASP A 366 -17.51 -17.81 19.68
N ALA A 367 -17.46 -16.87 18.72
CA ALA A 367 -17.17 -15.45 18.96
C ALA A 367 -17.90 -14.88 20.19
N ALA A 368 -19.20 -15.17 20.37
CA ALA A 368 -20.00 -14.70 21.52
C ALA A 368 -19.56 -15.26 22.88
N SER A 369 -18.83 -16.37 22.88
CA SER A 369 -18.41 -17.10 24.08
C SER A 369 -16.92 -16.94 24.43
N SER A 370 -16.15 -16.26 23.55
CA SER A 370 -14.72 -16.03 23.72
C SER A 370 -14.42 -15.36 25.07
N LYS A 371 -13.40 -15.87 25.76
CA LYS A 371 -12.99 -15.38 27.09
C LYS A 371 -11.85 -14.38 27.04
N THR A 372 -11.16 -14.28 25.91
CA THR A 372 -9.93 -13.51 25.75
C THR A 372 -10.07 -12.41 24.70
N ALA A 373 -10.91 -12.60 23.67
CA ALA A 373 -11.09 -11.62 22.61
C ALA A 373 -11.60 -10.28 23.15
N GLY A 374 -10.93 -9.18 22.81
CA GLY A 374 -11.18 -7.86 23.41
C GLY A 374 -9.88 -7.15 23.77
N LEU A 375 -9.87 -6.47 24.93
CA LEU A 375 -8.69 -5.73 25.41
C LEU A 375 -8.17 -6.31 26.72
N GLU A 376 -6.99 -6.91 26.66
CA GLU A 376 -6.30 -7.45 27.81
C GLU A 376 -5.47 -6.37 28.51
N LYS A 377 -5.47 -6.35 29.84
CA LYS A 377 -4.53 -5.58 30.65
C LYS A 377 -3.52 -6.49 31.31
N TRP A 378 -2.25 -6.13 31.18
CA TRP A 378 -1.11 -6.82 31.75
C TRP A 378 -0.32 -5.89 32.67
N VAL A 379 0.08 -6.39 33.84
CA VAL A 379 0.86 -5.65 34.83
C VAL A 379 2.17 -6.37 35.12
N LEU A 380 3.27 -5.63 35.10
CA LEU A 380 4.60 -6.13 35.41
C LEU A 380 4.80 -6.16 36.94
N THR A 381 4.99 -7.34 37.51
CA THR A 381 5.27 -7.51 38.95
C THR A 381 6.52 -8.38 39.11
N ASN A 382 7.54 -7.85 39.79
CA ASN A 382 8.81 -8.56 40.04
C ASN A 382 9.46 -9.14 38.76
N GLY A 383 9.41 -8.40 37.65
CA GLY A 383 10.00 -8.81 36.37
C GLY A 383 9.15 -9.75 35.51
N THR A 384 7.96 -10.14 35.98
CA THR A 384 7.03 -11.02 35.25
C THR A 384 5.72 -10.30 34.96
N TRP A 385 5.29 -10.28 33.70
CA TRP A 385 3.99 -9.77 33.30
C TRP A 385 2.87 -10.72 33.72
N LYS A 386 1.78 -10.18 34.24
CA LYS A 386 0.58 -10.93 34.60
C LYS A 386 -0.63 -10.28 33.96
N MET A 387 -1.42 -11.07 33.25
CA MET A 387 -2.74 -10.64 32.80
C MET A 387 -3.61 -10.46 34.05
N VAL A 388 -4.16 -9.26 34.23
CA VAL A 388 -5.06 -8.99 35.37
C VAL A 388 -6.51 -9.18 34.97
N TYR A 389 -6.91 -8.80 33.75
CA TYR A 389 -8.26 -9.02 33.21
C TYR A 389 -8.32 -8.78 31.69
N ALA A 390 -9.36 -9.29 31.05
CA ALA A 390 -9.79 -8.91 29.70
C ALA A 390 -11.11 -8.14 29.76
N MET A 391 -11.16 -6.99 29.09
CA MET A 391 -12.36 -6.17 28.96
C MET A 391 -13.08 -6.51 27.65
N GLN A 392 -14.37 -6.81 27.74
CA GLN A 392 -15.22 -7.18 26.61
C GLN A 392 -16.58 -6.48 26.60
N ASN A 393 -17.00 -5.96 27.76
CA ASN A 393 -18.32 -5.37 27.94
C ASN A 393 -18.55 -4.20 26.96
N GLY A 394 -19.65 -4.25 26.20
CA GLY A 394 -19.97 -3.28 25.15
C GLY A 394 -19.41 -3.58 23.76
N LEU A 395 -18.54 -4.57 23.58
CA LEU A 395 -18.12 -5.03 22.25
C LEU A 395 -19.22 -5.81 21.52
N ASN A 396 -20.12 -6.43 22.30
CA ASN A 396 -21.20 -7.30 21.82
C ASN A 396 -20.64 -8.42 20.91
N LEU A 397 -19.67 -9.18 21.43
CA LEU A 397 -19.01 -10.25 20.68
C LEU A 397 -20.02 -11.25 20.10
N GLY A 398 -19.82 -11.65 18.85
CA GLY A 398 -20.70 -12.55 18.12
C GLY A 398 -22.11 -12.00 17.83
N GLN A 399 -22.46 -10.80 18.29
CA GLN A 399 -23.75 -10.17 17.97
C GLN A 399 -23.68 -9.42 16.64
N GLN A 400 -24.49 -9.88 15.68
CA GLN A 400 -24.60 -9.25 14.36
C GLN A 400 -25.15 -7.82 14.44
N TYR A 401 -24.65 -6.94 13.56
CA TYR A 401 -25.16 -5.59 13.37
C TYR A 401 -25.36 -5.28 11.88
N SER A 402 -26.33 -4.42 11.59
CA SER A 402 -26.70 -4.06 10.22
C SER A 402 -25.92 -2.85 9.71
N ILE A 403 -25.62 -2.85 8.41
CA ILE A 403 -25.02 -1.71 7.69
C ILE A 403 -25.95 -1.32 6.55
N THR A 404 -26.29 -0.03 6.46
CA THR A 404 -27.15 0.47 5.39
C THR A 404 -26.55 0.17 4.02
N GLY A 405 -27.29 -0.55 3.16
CA GLY A 405 -26.85 -0.96 1.83
C GLY A 405 -26.13 -2.31 1.78
N TYR A 406 -25.78 -2.91 2.92
CA TYR A 406 -25.15 -4.23 2.99
C TYR A 406 -26.20 -5.33 3.23
N PRO A 407 -26.11 -6.51 2.56
CA PRO A 407 -27.06 -7.59 2.76
C PRO A 407 -27.12 -8.08 4.21
N THR A 408 -28.33 -8.24 4.76
CA THR A 408 -28.52 -8.69 6.14
C THR A 408 -28.03 -10.11 6.39
N THR A 409 -28.04 -10.96 5.35
CA THR A 409 -27.48 -12.31 5.38
C THR A 409 -25.96 -12.32 5.58
N LEU A 410 -25.29 -11.21 5.30
CA LEU A 410 -23.86 -11.01 5.48
C LEU A 410 -23.53 -10.12 6.69
N ASN A 411 -24.52 -9.77 7.51
CA ASN A 411 -24.31 -8.88 8.66
C ASN A 411 -23.12 -9.38 9.51
N PRO A 412 -22.10 -8.52 9.72
CA PRO A 412 -20.97 -8.87 10.56
C PRO A 412 -21.33 -8.79 12.04
N ALA A 413 -20.58 -9.52 12.82
CA ALA A 413 -20.48 -9.41 14.27
C ALA A 413 -19.06 -9.05 14.68
N THR A 414 -18.89 -8.40 15.82
CA THR A 414 -17.57 -8.17 16.42
C THR A 414 -16.98 -9.50 16.88
N ASP A 415 -15.71 -9.76 16.57
CA ASP A 415 -14.99 -10.94 17.07
C ASP A 415 -13.99 -10.56 18.18
N GLY A 416 -13.31 -9.43 18.02
CA GLY A 416 -12.35 -8.90 18.99
C GLY A 416 -11.82 -7.52 18.57
N ILE A 417 -10.59 -7.21 18.97
CA ILE A 417 -9.92 -5.92 18.71
C ILE A 417 -8.56 -6.16 18.06
N ARG A 418 -8.28 -5.40 16.99
CA ARG A 418 -7.03 -5.42 16.24
C ARG A 418 -6.05 -4.33 16.69
N ASN A 419 -5.77 -3.37 15.82
CA ASN A 419 -4.84 -2.28 16.11
C ASN A 419 -5.45 -1.32 17.15
N ILE A 420 -4.63 -0.94 18.12
CA ILE A 420 -5.02 -0.10 19.25
C ILE A 420 -4.04 1.06 19.42
N THR A 421 -4.52 2.14 20.02
CA THR A 421 -3.72 3.23 20.55
C THR A 421 -4.35 3.73 21.85
N GLY A 422 -3.60 4.43 22.68
CA GLY A 422 -4.09 4.86 23.99
C GLY A 422 -3.45 6.14 24.49
N LYS A 423 -4.05 6.68 25.54
CA LYS A 423 -3.52 7.81 26.30
C LYS A 423 -3.78 7.61 27.78
N VAL A 424 -2.76 7.84 28.61
CA VAL A 424 -2.92 8.02 30.05
C VAL A 424 -3.44 9.44 30.31
N ASN A 425 -4.54 9.53 31.05
CA ASN A 425 -5.19 10.79 31.40
C ASN A 425 -4.60 11.37 32.70
N GLY A 426 -4.76 12.68 32.90
CA GLY A 426 -4.23 13.37 34.08
C GLY A 426 -4.92 13.00 35.39
N ASP A 427 -6.05 12.31 35.34
CA ASP A 427 -6.86 11.86 36.48
C ASP A 427 -6.54 10.43 36.94
N GLY A 428 -5.52 9.79 36.34
CA GLY A 428 -5.15 8.41 36.66
C GLY A 428 -5.94 7.34 35.90
N THR A 429 -6.82 7.74 34.97
CA THR A 429 -7.45 6.83 34.02
C THR A 429 -6.61 6.67 32.75
N VAL A 430 -6.98 5.72 31.91
CA VAL A 430 -6.38 5.47 30.61
C VAL A 430 -7.47 5.19 29.59
N THR A 431 -7.48 5.95 28.51
CA THR A 431 -8.43 5.75 27.41
C THR A 431 -7.73 5.05 26.26
N ILE A 432 -8.34 3.96 25.79
CA ILE A 432 -7.86 3.14 24.67
C ILE A 432 -8.87 3.19 23.55
N TRP A 433 -8.38 3.37 22.32
CA TRP A 433 -9.14 3.23 21.09
C TRP A 433 -8.67 2.00 20.33
N GLY A 434 -9.60 1.27 19.75
CA GLY A 434 -9.31 0.04 19.01
C GLY A 434 -10.22 -0.16 17.81
N VAL A 435 -9.66 -0.72 16.74
CA VAL A 435 -10.43 -1.16 15.57
C VAL A 435 -10.89 -2.59 15.80
N THR A 436 -12.19 -2.87 15.62
CA THR A 436 -12.72 -4.22 15.83
C THR A 436 -12.37 -5.15 14.66
N SER A 437 -12.12 -6.42 14.95
CA SER A 437 -12.22 -7.51 13.97
C SER A 437 -13.68 -7.93 13.81
N THR A 438 -13.99 -8.67 12.74
CA THR A 438 -15.34 -9.13 12.46
C THR A 438 -15.39 -10.59 12.02
N VAL A 439 -16.53 -11.22 12.30
CA VAL A 439 -16.96 -12.50 11.75
C VAL A 439 -18.33 -12.35 11.09
N SER A 440 -18.59 -13.09 10.02
CA SER A 440 -19.84 -13.08 9.25
C SER A 440 -20.00 -14.33 8.38
N ALA A 441 -21.09 -14.41 7.61
CA ALA A 441 -21.31 -15.47 6.62
C ALA A 441 -20.66 -15.18 5.25
N ASN A 442 -19.82 -14.14 5.14
CA ASN A 442 -19.29 -13.65 3.87
C ASN A 442 -18.22 -14.57 3.22
N GLY A 443 -17.61 -15.48 3.99
CA GLY A 443 -16.55 -16.39 3.53
C GLY A 443 -15.12 -15.81 3.56
N ASP A 444 -14.97 -14.52 3.87
CA ASP A 444 -13.71 -13.81 4.08
C ASP A 444 -13.79 -12.95 5.34
N GLN A 445 -13.65 -13.63 6.49
CA GLN A 445 -13.86 -13.06 7.82
C GLN A 445 -13.00 -11.82 8.03
N GLY A 446 -13.53 -10.71 8.54
CA GLY A 446 -12.72 -9.52 8.82
C GLY A 446 -12.48 -8.57 7.66
N ALA A 447 -13.06 -8.83 6.48
CA ALA A 447 -13.20 -7.89 5.36
C ALA A 447 -14.54 -7.11 5.39
N ASP A 448 -15.41 -7.42 6.36
CA ASP A 448 -16.68 -6.72 6.53
C ASP A 448 -16.52 -5.33 7.18
N PRO A 449 -17.51 -4.43 6.99
CA PRO A 449 -17.55 -3.17 7.71
C PRO A 449 -17.50 -3.37 9.23
N ASN A 450 -16.51 -2.74 9.86
CA ASN A 450 -16.19 -2.88 11.27
C ASN A 450 -16.36 -1.55 12.03
N LYS A 451 -15.89 -1.49 13.27
CA LYS A 451 -16.08 -0.34 14.16
C LYS A 451 -14.74 0.15 14.71
N LEU A 452 -14.69 1.44 14.98
CA LEU A 452 -13.77 2.02 15.94
C LEU A 452 -14.50 2.09 17.29
N VAL A 453 -13.89 1.56 18.32
CA VAL A 453 -14.41 1.58 19.69
C VAL A 453 -13.43 2.28 20.63
N SER A 454 -13.95 2.77 21.76
CA SER A 454 -13.12 3.27 22.86
C SER A 454 -13.60 2.75 24.21
N ILE A 455 -12.67 2.60 25.14
CA ILE A 455 -12.92 2.25 26.54
C ILE A 455 -12.00 3.08 27.43
N THR A 456 -12.44 3.39 28.65
CA THR A 456 -11.60 4.02 29.67
C THR A 456 -11.47 3.07 30.85
N ASP A 457 -10.22 2.75 31.19
CA ASP A 457 -9.83 1.93 32.33
C ASP A 457 -9.20 2.81 33.42
N THR A 458 -9.19 2.31 34.65
CA THR A 458 -8.43 2.91 35.74
C THR A 458 -7.00 2.36 35.73
N LEU A 459 -5.98 3.21 35.54
CA LEU A 459 -4.61 2.75 35.31
C LEU A 459 -4.10 1.84 36.45
N ALA A 460 -4.36 2.22 37.70
CA ALA A 460 -3.95 1.47 38.88
C ALA A 460 -4.80 0.23 39.19
N ASN A 461 -5.93 0.02 38.50
CA ASN A 461 -6.82 -1.09 38.79
C ASN A 461 -6.20 -2.44 38.39
N THR A 462 -6.32 -3.42 39.28
CA THR A 462 -5.97 -4.82 39.04
C THR A 462 -7.11 -5.77 39.43
N ASP A 463 -8.28 -5.25 39.80
CA ASP A 463 -9.46 -6.02 40.19
C ASP A 463 -10.38 -6.24 38.96
N PRO A 464 -10.57 -7.50 38.51
CA PRO A 464 -11.45 -7.82 37.40
C PRO A 464 -12.92 -7.42 37.63
N SER A 465 -13.38 -7.40 38.89
CA SER A 465 -14.76 -7.04 39.22
C SER A 465 -15.05 -5.55 39.00
N VAL A 466 -14.02 -4.70 39.16
CA VAL A 466 -14.08 -3.27 38.83
C VAL A 466 -14.07 -3.11 37.31
N ALA A 467 -13.14 -3.79 36.62
CA ALA A 467 -13.00 -3.73 35.16
C ALA A 467 -14.24 -4.23 34.41
N ALA A 468 -15.00 -5.17 34.99
CA ALA A 468 -16.25 -5.66 34.41
C ALA A 468 -17.31 -4.56 34.22
N ASN A 469 -17.23 -3.45 34.97
CA ASN A 469 -18.13 -2.30 34.83
C ASN A 469 -17.70 -1.32 33.73
N GLU A 470 -16.44 -1.40 33.28
CA GLU A 470 -15.93 -0.60 32.19
C GLU A 470 -16.55 -1.10 30.87
N LYS A 471 -16.83 -0.17 29.96
CA LYS A 471 -17.63 -0.48 28.77
C LYS A 471 -17.07 0.18 27.53
N PHE A 472 -16.97 -0.60 26.47
CA PHE A 472 -16.68 -0.10 25.13
C PHE A 472 -17.85 0.74 24.60
N THR A 473 -17.50 1.86 23.99
CA THR A 473 -18.40 2.73 23.24
C THR A 473 -17.99 2.69 21.78
N THR A 474 -18.97 2.64 20.87
CA THR A 474 -18.69 2.78 19.44
C THR A 474 -18.43 4.26 19.16
N VAL A 475 -17.22 4.57 18.67
CA VAL A 475 -16.80 5.91 18.27
C VAL A 475 -17.22 6.17 16.83
N ARG A 476 -17.06 5.17 15.96
CA ARG A 476 -17.43 5.23 14.55
C ARG A 476 -17.71 3.84 14.00
N SER A 477 -18.66 3.73 13.08
CA SER A 477 -18.87 2.54 12.25
C SER A 477 -18.36 2.79 10.83
N ALA A 478 -17.78 1.78 10.21
CA ALA A 478 -17.50 1.77 8.77
C ALA A 478 -18.83 1.78 7.99
N ASN A 479 -18.86 2.51 6.88
CA ASN A 479 -20.02 2.47 5.98
C ASN A 479 -19.96 1.24 5.06
N TRP A 480 -21.02 1.06 4.27
CA TRP A 480 -21.01 0.11 3.17
C TRP A 480 -19.81 0.33 2.24
N GLY A 481 -19.12 -0.76 1.88
CA GLY A 481 -17.92 -0.70 1.06
C GLY A 481 -16.67 -0.22 1.81
N GLU A 482 -16.72 0.00 3.12
CA GLU A 482 -15.58 0.50 3.91
C GLU A 482 -15.12 -0.50 4.96
N VAL A 483 -13.83 -0.42 5.29
CA VAL A 483 -13.21 -1.14 6.41
C VAL A 483 -12.20 -0.23 7.10
N LEU A 484 -12.28 -0.17 8.43
CA LEU A 484 -11.28 0.50 9.26
C LEU A 484 -10.16 -0.49 9.60
N ARG A 485 -8.90 -0.04 9.64
CA ARG A 485 -7.76 -0.96 9.78
C ARG A 485 -6.83 -0.62 10.94
N GLY A 486 -6.58 0.66 11.15
CA GLY A 486 -5.69 1.14 12.18
C GLY A 486 -6.15 2.44 12.79
N VAL A 487 -5.68 2.70 14.00
CA VAL A 487 -5.92 3.92 14.76
C VAL A 487 -4.63 4.36 15.45
N SER A 488 -4.29 5.64 15.34
CA SER A 488 -3.17 6.24 16.08
C SER A 488 -3.47 7.71 16.38
N PHE A 489 -2.63 8.38 17.17
CA PHE A 489 -2.74 9.83 17.33
C PHE A 489 -2.16 10.54 16.12
N ALA A 490 -2.72 11.70 15.80
CA ALA A 490 -2.20 12.61 14.78
C ALA A 490 -0.73 12.95 15.02
N PRO A 491 0.11 12.95 13.96
CA PRO A 491 1.48 13.40 14.09
C PRO A 491 1.52 14.90 14.37
N THR A 492 2.57 15.34 15.06
CA THR A 492 2.79 16.75 15.39
C THR A 492 3.84 17.35 14.46
N VAL A 493 3.83 18.68 14.31
CA VAL A 493 4.87 19.38 13.56
C VAL A 493 6.19 19.17 14.29
N SER A 494 7.12 18.46 13.66
CA SER A 494 8.50 18.46 14.11
C SER A 494 9.07 19.87 13.94
N SER A 495 9.67 20.42 15.00
CA SER A 495 10.44 21.67 14.93
C SER A 495 11.68 21.57 14.02
N THR A 496 11.88 20.43 13.35
CA THR A 496 13.08 20.07 12.59
C THR A 496 12.84 19.46 11.21
N THR A 497 11.62 19.39 10.66
CA THR A 497 11.42 18.83 9.31
C THR A 497 10.58 19.72 8.39
N SER A 498 11.29 20.48 7.54
CA SER A 498 10.78 20.84 6.22
C SER A 498 10.49 19.54 5.47
N GLY A 499 9.28 19.37 4.94
CA GLY A 499 8.95 18.19 4.13
C GLY A 499 9.94 18.00 2.99
N THR A 500 10.31 16.76 2.71
CA THR A 500 11.13 16.37 1.56
C THR A 500 10.16 16.08 0.40
N PRO A 501 10.16 16.84 -0.70
CA PRO A 501 9.28 16.55 -1.84
C PRO A 501 9.64 15.20 -2.47
N LEU A 502 8.65 14.47 -2.96
CA LEU A 502 8.83 13.26 -3.76
C LEU A 502 9.06 13.65 -5.22
N PHE A 503 10.06 13.07 -5.86
CA PHE A 503 10.33 13.31 -7.28
C PHE A 503 10.01 12.07 -8.09
N SER A 504 9.20 12.22 -9.12
CA SER A 504 8.68 11.09 -9.90
C SER A 504 8.75 11.35 -11.40
N ASN A 505 8.85 10.29 -12.19
CA ASN A 505 8.54 10.35 -13.61
C ASN A 505 7.01 10.53 -13.75
N VAL A 506 6.58 11.53 -14.52
CA VAL A 506 5.15 11.89 -14.57
C VAL A 506 4.26 10.90 -15.32
N ALA A 507 4.84 10.07 -16.18
CA ALA A 507 4.16 8.97 -16.86
C ALA A 507 4.22 7.66 -16.06
N ASN A 508 5.23 7.52 -15.19
CA ASN A 508 5.43 6.36 -14.33
C ASN A 508 5.80 6.77 -12.90
N PRO A 509 4.82 7.14 -12.04
CA PRO A 509 5.10 7.55 -10.67
C PRO A 509 5.78 6.46 -9.81
N GLY A 510 5.70 5.19 -10.23
CA GLY A 510 6.40 4.06 -9.60
C GLY A 510 7.86 3.89 -10.04
N ALA A 511 8.35 4.69 -10.99
CA ALA A 511 9.75 4.67 -11.40
C ALA A 511 10.66 5.16 -10.26
N THR A 512 11.77 4.46 -10.05
CA THR A 512 12.76 4.79 -9.01
C THR A 512 13.76 5.88 -9.42
N ALA A 513 13.63 6.38 -10.65
CA ALA A 513 14.51 7.39 -11.23
C ALA A 513 13.73 8.31 -12.18
N ILE A 514 14.30 9.48 -12.44
CA ILE A 514 13.98 10.36 -13.58
C ILE A 514 15.17 10.35 -14.55
N ALA A 515 15.02 10.89 -15.76
CA ALA A 515 16.09 10.87 -16.76
C ALA A 515 16.36 12.27 -17.31
N PRO A 516 17.59 12.58 -17.75
CA PRO A 516 17.86 13.79 -18.51
C PRO A 516 16.95 13.85 -19.74
N GLY A 517 16.31 15.00 -19.95
CA GLY A 517 15.33 15.19 -21.00
C GLY A 517 13.94 14.61 -20.69
N SER A 518 13.66 14.09 -19.50
CA SER A 518 12.32 13.62 -19.13
C SER A 518 11.45 14.72 -18.51
N LEU A 519 10.16 14.46 -18.44
CA LEU A 519 9.20 15.20 -17.62
C LEU A 519 9.15 14.57 -16.22
N ALA A 520 9.21 15.40 -15.19
CA ALA A 520 9.21 14.98 -13.80
C ALA A 520 8.24 15.84 -12.98
N ALA A 521 7.80 15.30 -11.85
CA ALA A 521 7.02 16.03 -10.87
C ALA A 521 7.75 16.07 -9.53
N ALA A 522 7.56 17.17 -8.79
CA ALA A 522 7.85 17.28 -7.37
C ALA A 522 6.51 17.34 -6.65
N ASP A 523 6.15 16.27 -5.95
CA ASP A 523 4.93 16.17 -5.16
C ASP A 523 5.27 16.44 -3.69
N GLY A 524 4.53 17.33 -3.04
CA GLY A 524 4.84 17.77 -1.68
C GLY A 524 3.68 18.56 -1.07
N SER A 525 3.92 19.21 0.06
CA SER A 525 2.93 20.09 0.69
C SER A 525 3.53 21.46 0.91
N ASN A 526 2.80 22.52 0.56
CA ASN A 526 3.27 23.91 0.61
C ASN A 526 4.58 24.15 -0.16
N ILE A 527 4.76 23.44 -1.28
CA ILE A 527 5.94 23.61 -2.16
C ILE A 527 5.79 24.84 -3.07
N ALA A 528 4.58 25.41 -3.16
CA ALA A 528 4.28 26.70 -3.77
C ALA A 528 3.29 27.48 -2.91
N SER A 529 3.33 28.81 -2.96
CA SER A 529 2.38 29.66 -2.20
C SER A 529 1.00 29.81 -2.85
N GLY A 530 0.83 29.37 -4.10
CA GLY A 530 -0.41 29.52 -4.85
C GLY A 530 -0.61 28.41 -5.88
N ASN A 531 -1.79 28.40 -6.51
CA ASN A 531 -2.17 27.44 -7.53
C ASN A 531 -2.34 28.11 -8.91
N PRO A 532 -1.26 28.62 -9.53
CA PRO A 532 -1.35 29.21 -10.87
C PRO A 532 -1.63 28.15 -11.95
N GLY A 533 -1.38 26.86 -11.67
CA GLY A 533 -1.75 25.74 -12.51
C GLY A 533 -0.78 25.51 -13.69
N PRO A 534 -1.29 25.03 -14.84
CA PRO A 534 -0.47 24.68 -16.00
C PRO A 534 0.11 25.90 -16.70
N ILE A 535 1.33 25.76 -17.23
CA ILE A 535 2.00 26.77 -18.04
C ILE A 535 1.82 26.41 -19.51
N LEU A 536 1.24 27.33 -20.28
CA LEU A 536 1.01 27.17 -21.72
C LEU A 536 2.10 27.91 -22.49
N GLY A 537 2.74 27.22 -23.45
CA GLY A 537 3.83 27.78 -24.26
C GLY A 537 5.21 27.38 -23.74
N LEU A 538 6.17 28.31 -23.81
CA LEU A 538 7.56 28.06 -23.38
C LEU A 538 7.62 27.84 -21.87
N PHE A 539 8.34 26.80 -21.43
CA PHE A 539 8.51 26.48 -20.01
C PHE A 539 9.56 27.42 -19.36
N PRO A 540 9.17 28.32 -18.44
CA PRO A 540 10.09 29.22 -17.74
C PRO A 540 10.80 28.50 -16.58
N THR A 541 11.93 29.02 -16.12
CA THR A 541 12.65 28.49 -14.94
C THR A 541 12.10 29.03 -13.61
N ILE A 542 11.26 30.07 -13.65
CA ILE A 542 10.55 30.64 -12.50
C ILE A 542 9.11 30.93 -12.92
N PHE A 543 8.14 30.54 -12.11
CA PHE A 543 6.72 30.83 -12.34
C PHE A 543 5.98 31.06 -11.02
N ALA A 544 5.24 32.17 -10.92
CA ALA A 544 4.53 32.58 -9.71
C ALA A 544 5.37 32.58 -8.41
N GLY A 545 6.66 32.92 -8.51
CA GLY A 545 7.61 32.91 -7.39
C GLY A 545 8.18 31.54 -7.03
N THR A 546 7.80 30.48 -7.75
CA THR A 546 8.31 29.12 -7.59
C THR A 546 9.39 28.80 -8.61
N SER A 547 10.43 28.06 -8.19
CA SER A 547 11.53 27.58 -9.02
C SER A 547 11.99 26.19 -8.60
N VAL A 548 12.60 25.45 -9.53
CA VAL A 548 13.22 24.14 -9.27
C VAL A 548 14.67 24.17 -9.70
N SER A 549 15.56 23.66 -8.85
CA SER A 549 16.98 23.48 -9.15
C SER A 549 17.42 22.05 -8.86
N ILE A 550 18.33 21.53 -9.67
CA ILE A 550 18.85 20.17 -9.59
C ILE A 550 20.37 20.26 -9.36
N LEU A 551 20.83 19.86 -8.18
CA LEU A 551 22.24 19.60 -7.90
C LEU A 551 22.53 18.14 -8.28
N ASP A 552 23.26 17.95 -9.38
CA ASP A 552 23.55 16.63 -9.92
C ASP A 552 24.73 15.92 -9.22
N ALA A 553 24.98 14.67 -9.60
CA ALA A 553 26.05 13.86 -9.03
C ALA A 553 27.46 14.36 -9.37
N ALA A 554 27.60 15.23 -10.38
CA ALA A 554 28.86 15.90 -10.72
C ALA A 554 29.06 17.20 -9.91
N GLY A 555 28.11 17.55 -9.03
CA GLY A 555 28.17 18.73 -8.18
C GLY A 555 27.71 20.01 -8.88
N LYS A 556 27.08 19.92 -10.06
CA LYS A 556 26.58 21.08 -10.81
C LYS A 556 25.11 21.33 -10.47
N THR A 557 24.79 22.58 -10.13
CA THR A 557 23.39 23.03 -9.97
C THR A 557 22.85 23.57 -11.29
N THR A 558 21.72 23.02 -11.75
CA THR A 558 21.03 23.43 -12.98
C THR A 558 19.58 23.80 -12.68
N ALA A 559 19.10 24.94 -13.18
CA ALA A 559 17.71 25.33 -13.07
C ALA A 559 16.84 24.50 -14.03
N ALA A 560 15.71 23.98 -13.54
CA ALA A 560 14.75 23.22 -14.33
C ALA A 560 13.63 24.12 -14.86
N GLN A 561 13.13 23.81 -16.06
CA GLN A 561 12.01 24.53 -16.65
C GLN A 561 10.69 23.96 -16.12
N LEU A 562 9.71 24.81 -15.82
CA LEU A 562 8.45 24.45 -15.19
C LEU A 562 7.33 24.38 -16.23
N TYR A 563 6.46 23.38 -16.11
CA TYR A 563 5.24 23.27 -16.92
C TYR A 563 3.96 23.25 -16.07
N TYR A 564 4.07 23.13 -14.74
CA TYR A 564 2.94 23.15 -13.82
C TYR A 564 3.36 23.61 -12.42
N VAL A 565 2.56 24.44 -11.76
CA VAL A 565 2.80 24.88 -10.37
C VAL A 565 1.50 24.87 -9.57
N SER A 566 1.53 24.21 -8.41
CA SER A 566 0.48 24.24 -7.39
C SER A 566 1.10 24.07 -6.00
N PRO A 567 0.35 24.32 -4.90
CA PRO A 567 0.89 24.16 -3.55
C PRO A 567 1.34 22.74 -3.23
N ASN A 568 0.87 21.74 -3.98
CA ASN A 568 1.12 20.32 -3.71
C ASN A 568 1.90 19.60 -4.82
N GLU A 569 2.11 20.25 -5.97
CA GLU A 569 2.76 19.63 -7.13
C GLU A 569 3.43 20.69 -8.00
N ILE A 570 4.71 20.46 -8.34
CA ILE A 570 5.44 21.20 -9.37
C ILE A 570 5.82 20.24 -10.50
N GLY A 571 5.35 20.51 -11.71
CA GLY A 571 5.79 19.82 -12.91
C GLY A 571 7.00 20.52 -13.53
N TYR A 572 8.08 19.80 -13.76
CA TYR A 572 9.31 20.33 -14.34
C TYR A 572 9.95 19.39 -15.37
N TYR A 573 10.66 19.99 -16.31
CA TYR A 573 11.50 19.31 -17.30
C TYR A 573 12.91 19.14 -16.74
N VAL A 574 13.45 17.92 -16.81
CA VAL A 574 14.82 17.60 -16.40
C VAL A 574 15.76 18.01 -17.54
N PRO A 575 16.64 19.02 -17.38
CA PRO A 575 17.51 19.46 -18.47
C PRO A 575 18.45 18.34 -18.94
N THR A 576 18.69 18.23 -20.25
CA THR A 576 19.51 17.16 -20.86
C THR A 576 20.96 17.14 -20.38
N GLY A 577 21.48 18.26 -19.89
CA GLY A 577 22.86 18.38 -19.40
C GLY A 577 23.06 18.00 -17.94
N VAL A 578 22.05 17.47 -17.26
CA VAL A 578 22.12 17.02 -15.87
C VAL A 578 22.80 15.65 -15.80
N ALA A 579 23.84 15.52 -14.96
CA ALA A 579 24.59 14.27 -14.84
C ALA A 579 23.78 13.15 -14.17
N THR A 580 24.01 11.91 -14.60
CA THR A 580 23.41 10.72 -13.98
C THR A 580 24.01 10.43 -12.61
N GLY A 581 23.24 9.77 -11.75
CA GLY A 581 23.57 9.47 -10.35
C GLY A 581 22.57 10.08 -9.38
N THR A 582 22.87 10.01 -8.09
CA THR A 582 22.02 10.60 -7.05
C THR A 582 22.10 12.12 -7.12
N ALA A 583 20.96 12.78 -7.32
CA ALA A 583 20.83 14.23 -7.37
C ALA A 583 19.98 14.75 -6.21
N LYS A 584 20.20 16.01 -5.82
CA LYS A 584 19.31 16.75 -4.93
C LYS A 584 18.47 17.72 -5.76
N VAL A 585 17.16 17.65 -5.61
CA VAL A 585 16.23 18.58 -6.24
C VAL A 585 15.66 19.49 -5.18
N THR A 586 15.77 20.79 -5.40
CA THR A 586 15.29 21.84 -4.51
C THR A 586 14.18 22.62 -5.18
N VAL A 587 12.99 22.61 -4.57
CA VAL A 587 11.88 23.48 -4.90
C VAL A 587 11.95 24.71 -4.01
N SER A 588 11.99 25.91 -4.58
CA SER A 588 12.00 27.17 -3.83
C SER A 588 10.80 28.02 -4.17
N SER A 589 10.13 28.55 -3.15
CA SER A 589 8.96 29.42 -3.29
C SER A 589 8.99 30.52 -2.23
N ASN A 590 9.04 31.79 -2.66
CA ASN A 590 8.93 32.99 -1.80
C ASN A 590 9.77 32.97 -0.50
N GLY A 591 11.05 32.57 -0.61
CA GLY A 591 11.99 32.58 0.52
C GLY A 591 12.06 31.28 1.34
N SER A 592 11.19 30.30 1.06
CA SER A 592 11.26 28.94 1.61
C SER A 592 11.72 27.94 0.56
N SER A 593 12.47 26.93 0.97
CA SER A 593 12.95 25.87 0.08
C SER A 593 12.70 24.49 0.69
N GLN A 594 12.22 23.57 -0.13
CA GLN A 594 12.09 22.15 0.19
C GLN A 594 13.03 21.36 -0.74
N THR A 595 13.80 20.44 -0.17
CA THR A 595 14.82 19.68 -0.92
C THR A 595 14.66 18.20 -0.67
N GLY A 596 14.83 17.39 -1.70
CA GLY A 596 14.97 15.94 -1.54
C GLY A 596 15.87 15.32 -2.58
N SER A 597 16.07 14.01 -2.48
CA SER A 597 16.97 13.25 -3.35
C SER A 597 16.18 12.46 -4.39
N VAL A 598 16.73 12.33 -5.59
CA VAL A 598 16.20 11.49 -6.67
C VAL A 598 17.36 10.82 -7.42
N GLN A 599 17.15 9.61 -7.93
CA GLN A 599 18.11 9.02 -8.88
C GLN A 599 17.87 9.59 -10.28
N ILE A 600 18.95 10.02 -10.92
CA ILE A 600 18.95 10.40 -12.34
C ILE A 600 19.62 9.27 -13.11
N ALA A 601 18.81 8.51 -13.85
CA ALA A 601 19.28 7.39 -14.67
C ALA A 601 19.44 7.84 -16.13
N ASN A 602 20.23 7.09 -16.90
CA ASN A 602 20.36 7.35 -18.33
C ASN A 602 19.02 7.19 -19.08
N ALA A 603 18.21 6.21 -18.67
CA ALA A 603 16.82 6.06 -19.10
C ALA A 603 15.95 5.72 -17.88
N ALA A 604 14.78 6.32 -17.82
CA ALA A 604 13.77 6.09 -16.78
C ALA A 604 12.40 6.13 -17.45
N PRO A 605 12.02 5.08 -18.20
CA PRO A 605 10.90 5.15 -19.11
C PRO A 605 9.55 5.11 -18.38
N GLY A 606 8.61 5.91 -18.88
CA GLY A 606 7.20 5.85 -18.52
C GLY A 606 6.32 6.07 -19.74
N LEU A 607 5.20 5.34 -19.81
CA LEU A 607 4.19 5.47 -20.85
C LEU A 607 2.97 6.19 -20.30
N PHE A 608 2.49 7.22 -21.00
CA PHE A 608 1.29 7.95 -20.58
C PHE A 608 0.03 7.10 -20.77
N THR A 609 -0.93 7.28 -19.88
CA THR A 609 -2.26 6.66 -19.95
C THR A 609 -3.35 7.72 -20.05
N ILE A 610 -4.47 7.38 -20.71
CA ILE A 610 -5.61 8.30 -20.90
C ILE A 610 -6.70 8.06 -19.85
N ASN A 611 -6.73 6.89 -19.20
CA ASN A 611 -7.69 6.57 -18.13
C ASN A 611 -7.07 5.76 -16.99
N SER A 612 -7.84 5.56 -15.91
CA SER A 612 -7.43 4.82 -14.71
C SER A 612 -7.25 3.31 -14.92
N SER A 613 -7.80 2.76 -15.99
CA SER A 613 -7.64 1.35 -16.38
C SER A 613 -6.31 1.07 -17.09
N GLY A 614 -5.48 2.10 -17.31
CA GLY A 614 -4.18 1.96 -17.95
C GLY A 614 -4.21 2.00 -19.48
N LEU A 615 -5.28 2.50 -20.10
CA LEU A 615 -5.35 2.66 -21.56
C LEU A 615 -4.24 3.59 -22.06
N ALA A 616 -3.46 3.12 -23.03
CA ALA A 616 -2.31 3.84 -23.56
C ALA A 616 -2.68 5.20 -24.16
N ALA A 617 -1.85 6.22 -23.92
CA ALA A 617 -1.85 7.45 -24.69
C ALA A 617 -1.15 7.20 -26.03
N ALA A 618 -1.96 6.92 -27.06
CA ALA A 618 -1.47 6.53 -28.37
C ALA A 618 -2.45 6.85 -29.49
N TYR A 619 -1.99 6.74 -30.73
CA TYR A 619 -2.84 6.62 -31.92
C TYR A 619 -2.36 5.48 -32.80
N VAL A 620 -3.21 5.05 -33.73
CA VAL A 620 -2.91 4.00 -34.70
C VAL A 620 -2.81 4.60 -36.10
N LEU A 621 -1.85 4.12 -36.88
CA LEU A 621 -1.76 4.33 -38.31
C LEU A 621 -1.92 2.97 -39.01
N ARG A 622 -3.01 2.79 -39.74
CA ARG A 622 -3.23 1.61 -40.58
C ARG A 622 -2.88 1.94 -42.03
N VAL A 623 -2.07 1.09 -42.64
CA VAL A 623 -1.64 1.19 -44.03
C VAL A 623 -2.20 0.01 -44.82
N SER A 624 -3.14 0.28 -45.71
CA SER A 624 -3.74 -0.72 -46.61
C SER A 624 -3.38 -0.38 -48.05
N GLY A 625 -2.44 -1.13 -48.63
CA GLY A 625 -1.81 -0.78 -49.90
C GLY A 625 -1.10 0.58 -49.80
N THR A 626 -1.58 1.58 -50.56
CA THR A 626 -1.07 2.96 -50.53
C THR A 626 -1.86 3.89 -49.61
N THR A 627 -2.97 3.41 -49.04
CA THR A 627 -3.87 4.23 -48.22
C THR A 627 -3.43 4.21 -46.77
N GLN A 628 -3.32 5.39 -46.17
CA GLN A 628 -2.97 5.58 -44.76
C GLN A 628 -4.17 6.15 -44.00
N THR A 629 -4.55 5.50 -42.91
CA THR A 629 -5.68 5.91 -42.05
C THR A 629 -5.21 6.05 -40.62
N TYR A 630 -5.48 7.20 -40.01
CA TYR A 630 -5.23 7.43 -38.59
C TYR A 630 -6.47 7.08 -37.76
N GLU A 631 -6.26 6.33 -36.69
CA GLU A 631 -7.32 5.81 -35.82
C GLU A 631 -7.00 6.07 -34.35
N SER A 632 -8.06 6.22 -33.55
CA SER A 632 -7.94 6.41 -32.11
C SER A 632 -7.89 5.05 -31.39
N VAL A 633 -7.09 4.94 -30.33
CA VAL A 633 -7.12 3.78 -29.40
C VAL A 633 -8.22 3.88 -28.34
N PHE A 634 -9.00 4.97 -28.36
CA PHE A 634 -10.07 5.24 -27.41
C PHE A 634 -11.34 5.75 -28.08
N SER A 635 -12.47 5.57 -27.40
CA SER A 635 -13.77 6.15 -27.74
C SER A 635 -14.47 6.68 -26.48
N LEU A 636 -15.55 7.44 -26.65
CA LEU A 636 -16.42 7.83 -25.54
C LEU A 636 -17.59 6.85 -25.46
N ASN A 637 -17.84 6.30 -24.28
CA ASN A 637 -19.05 5.51 -24.04
C ASN A 637 -20.28 6.43 -23.87
N ASN A 638 -21.46 5.83 -23.69
CA ASN A 638 -22.72 6.56 -23.52
C ASN A 638 -22.76 7.50 -22.30
N SER A 639 -21.85 7.30 -21.33
CA SER A 639 -21.69 8.15 -20.14
C SER A 639 -20.63 9.24 -20.32
N GLY A 640 -20.02 9.36 -21.51
CA GLY A 640 -18.96 10.30 -21.80
C GLY A 640 -17.59 9.91 -21.22
N ALA A 641 -17.43 8.67 -20.73
CA ALA A 641 -16.16 8.19 -20.21
C ALA A 641 -15.27 7.65 -21.35
N ILE A 642 -13.95 7.89 -21.24
CA ILE A 642 -12.96 7.38 -22.19
C ILE A 642 -12.75 5.88 -21.95
N VAL A 643 -13.13 5.09 -22.94
CA VAL A 643 -12.96 3.63 -22.98
C VAL A 643 -12.08 3.24 -24.16
N ALA A 644 -11.53 2.02 -24.14
CA ALA A 644 -10.70 1.53 -25.24
C ALA A 644 -11.54 1.35 -26.52
N ALA A 645 -11.00 1.81 -27.66
CA ALA A 645 -11.55 1.52 -28.98
C ALA A 645 -10.80 0.31 -29.56
N PRO A 646 -11.50 -0.75 -29.98
CA PRO A 646 -10.84 -1.90 -30.59
C PRO A 646 -10.13 -1.54 -31.89
N ILE A 647 -8.86 -1.90 -31.98
CA ILE A 647 -7.98 -1.66 -33.14
C ILE A 647 -8.26 -2.74 -34.19
N ASN A 648 -8.65 -2.31 -35.39
CA ASN A 648 -8.88 -3.20 -36.51
C ASN A 648 -7.56 -3.57 -37.20
N MET A 649 -7.23 -4.86 -37.18
CA MET A 649 -6.01 -5.38 -37.82
C MET A 649 -6.10 -5.50 -39.36
N GLY A 650 -7.26 -5.23 -39.95
CA GLY A 650 -7.45 -5.22 -41.40
C GLY A 650 -7.19 -6.57 -42.08
N ALA A 651 -6.85 -6.53 -43.37
CA ALA A 651 -6.42 -7.71 -44.11
C ALA A 651 -5.00 -8.13 -43.69
N ALA A 652 -4.61 -9.38 -43.94
CA ALA A 652 -3.26 -9.88 -43.61
C ALA A 652 -2.12 -9.14 -44.35
N THR A 653 -2.44 -8.36 -45.40
CA THR A 653 -1.50 -7.49 -46.13
C THR A 653 -1.40 -6.08 -45.58
N ASP A 654 -2.27 -5.70 -44.63
CA ASP A 654 -2.26 -4.37 -44.03
C ASP A 654 -1.15 -4.28 -42.97
N ASN A 655 -0.58 -3.08 -42.81
CA ASN A 655 0.37 -2.80 -41.73
C ASN A 655 -0.26 -1.85 -40.73
N VAL A 656 -0.33 -2.26 -39.47
CA VAL A 656 -0.91 -1.46 -38.39
C VAL A 656 0.18 -1.02 -37.44
N TYR A 657 0.38 0.29 -37.31
CA TYR A 657 1.39 0.89 -36.46
C TYR A 657 0.76 1.58 -35.27
N LEU A 658 1.23 1.29 -34.06
CA LEU A 658 0.88 1.97 -32.83
C LEU A 658 1.93 3.03 -32.52
N SER A 659 1.50 4.27 -32.29
CA SER A 659 2.38 5.38 -31.88
C SER A 659 2.11 5.73 -30.42
N LEU A 660 3.02 5.31 -29.54
CA LEU A 660 2.94 5.47 -28.08
C LEU A 660 3.59 6.78 -27.65
N TYR A 661 3.01 7.45 -26.65
CA TYR A 661 3.61 8.62 -26.00
C TYR A 661 4.12 8.30 -24.59
N GLY A 662 5.30 8.80 -24.27
CA GLY A 662 5.95 8.58 -22.97
C GLY A 662 6.97 9.66 -22.61
N THR A 663 7.80 9.38 -21.62
CA THR A 663 8.91 10.25 -21.22
C THR A 663 10.03 9.43 -20.57
N GLY A 664 11.27 9.93 -20.64
CA GLY A 664 12.45 9.26 -20.08
C GLY A 664 12.91 8.03 -20.88
N ILE A 665 12.49 7.91 -22.14
CA ILE A 665 12.82 6.82 -23.07
C ILE A 665 14.08 7.15 -23.86
N SER A 666 14.19 8.39 -24.35
CA SER A 666 15.19 8.79 -25.35
C SER A 666 16.65 8.50 -24.97
N GLY A 667 16.99 8.57 -23.67
CA GLY A 667 18.36 8.31 -23.22
C GLY A 667 18.84 6.87 -23.41
N ALA A 668 17.94 5.90 -23.65
CA ALA A 668 18.31 4.54 -24.01
C ALA A 668 18.88 4.40 -25.43
N GLY A 669 18.60 5.36 -26.31
CA GLY A 669 18.84 5.25 -27.75
C GLY A 669 17.92 4.23 -28.43
N ALA A 670 17.74 4.34 -29.75
CA ALA A 670 16.80 3.50 -30.49
C ALA A 670 17.08 1.99 -30.38
N SER A 671 18.36 1.59 -30.30
CA SER A 671 18.77 0.18 -30.13
C SER A 671 18.56 -0.35 -28.70
N GLY A 672 18.38 0.54 -27.73
CA GLY A 672 18.15 0.20 -26.32
C GLY A 672 16.68 0.09 -25.94
N VAL A 673 15.77 0.29 -26.91
CA VAL A 673 14.31 0.21 -26.71
C VAL A 673 13.77 -1.10 -27.25
N GLN A 674 12.91 -1.76 -26.47
CA GLN A 674 12.18 -2.96 -26.86
C GLN A 674 10.71 -2.78 -26.49
N VAL A 675 9.82 -3.28 -27.34
CA VAL A 675 8.38 -3.26 -27.09
C VAL A 675 7.80 -4.63 -27.36
N THR A 676 7.02 -5.14 -26.42
CA THR A 676 6.17 -6.32 -26.65
C THR A 676 4.71 -5.95 -26.50
N ILE A 677 3.86 -6.59 -27.29
CA ILE A 677 2.40 -6.50 -27.19
C ILE A 677 1.90 -7.91 -26.93
N ASN A 678 1.27 -8.11 -25.77
CA ASN A 678 0.86 -9.42 -25.27
C ASN A 678 2.01 -10.45 -25.22
N GLY A 679 3.23 -10.00 -24.90
CA GLY A 679 4.44 -10.83 -24.92
C GLY A 679 5.04 -11.11 -26.30
N VAL A 680 4.39 -10.69 -27.40
CA VAL A 680 4.93 -10.81 -28.76
C VAL A 680 5.77 -9.57 -29.06
N ASN A 681 6.99 -9.78 -29.56
CA ASN A 681 7.88 -8.69 -29.97
C ASN A 681 7.21 -7.84 -31.07
N ALA A 682 7.12 -6.52 -30.84
CA ALA A 682 6.56 -5.56 -31.78
C ALA A 682 7.70 -4.77 -32.44
N PRO A 683 7.91 -4.90 -33.77
CA PRO A 683 8.98 -4.20 -34.46
C PRO A 683 8.89 -2.68 -34.27
N ILE A 684 9.96 -2.07 -33.76
CA ILE A 684 10.06 -0.62 -33.56
C ILE A 684 10.45 0.05 -34.88
N THR A 685 9.66 1.03 -35.32
CA THR A 685 9.94 1.84 -36.51
C THR A 685 10.47 3.23 -36.15
N PHE A 686 10.23 3.70 -34.93
CA PHE A 686 10.78 4.94 -34.40
C PHE A 686 10.83 4.91 -32.87
N SER A 687 11.88 5.50 -32.30
CA SER A 687 11.96 5.79 -30.86
C SER A 687 12.84 7.02 -30.64
N GLY A 688 12.31 8.01 -29.92
CA GLY A 688 13.04 9.23 -29.59
C GLY A 688 12.13 10.38 -29.18
N PRO A 689 12.65 11.62 -29.12
CA PRO A 689 11.85 12.79 -28.79
C PRO A 689 10.75 13.01 -29.82
N GLN A 690 9.56 13.38 -29.37
CA GLN A 690 8.40 13.65 -30.23
C GLN A 690 8.60 14.90 -31.11
N GLY A 691 9.45 15.83 -30.69
CA GLY A 691 9.94 16.95 -31.51
C GLY A 691 9.20 18.29 -31.31
N LEU A 692 8.02 18.31 -30.70
CA LEU A 692 7.27 19.55 -30.43
C LEU A 692 7.25 19.91 -28.94
N THR A 693 7.01 18.93 -28.07
CA THR A 693 6.90 19.15 -26.63
C THR A 693 8.18 18.72 -25.92
N PRO A 694 8.88 19.62 -25.21
CA PRO A 694 10.06 19.26 -24.41
C PRO A 694 9.75 18.12 -23.45
N GLY A 695 10.59 17.07 -23.51
CA GLY A 695 10.50 15.89 -22.67
C GLY A 695 9.36 14.91 -22.98
N LEU A 696 8.60 15.13 -24.05
CA LEU A 696 7.71 14.12 -24.61
C LEU A 696 8.50 13.22 -25.57
N ASP A 697 8.46 11.92 -25.32
CA ASP A 697 9.01 10.88 -26.18
C ASP A 697 7.88 10.19 -26.96
N GLN A 698 8.22 9.70 -28.15
CA GLN A 698 7.33 8.91 -29.01
C GLN A 698 8.02 7.60 -29.41
N VAL A 699 7.25 6.51 -29.39
CA VAL A 699 7.69 5.19 -29.88
C VAL A 699 6.66 4.61 -30.83
N ASN A 700 7.07 4.36 -32.06
CA ASN A 700 6.21 3.76 -33.09
C ASN A 700 6.58 2.29 -33.24
N VAL A 701 5.58 1.42 -33.18
CA VAL A 701 5.75 -0.03 -33.34
C VAL A 701 4.74 -0.60 -34.32
N GLN A 702 5.13 -1.61 -35.06
CA GLN A 702 4.19 -2.42 -35.84
C GLN A 702 3.50 -3.43 -34.92
N ILE A 703 2.16 -3.44 -34.91
CA ILE A 703 1.38 -4.44 -34.18
C ILE A 703 1.45 -5.77 -34.96
N PRO A 704 1.94 -6.87 -34.37
CA PRO A 704 1.99 -8.16 -35.05
C PRO A 704 0.59 -8.69 -35.41
N GLN A 705 0.40 -9.15 -36.65
CA GLN A 705 -0.90 -9.67 -37.14
C GLN A 705 -1.41 -10.87 -36.32
N SER A 706 -0.51 -11.62 -35.66
CA SER A 706 -0.85 -12.72 -34.75
C SER A 706 -1.69 -12.30 -33.53
N LEU A 707 -1.83 -11.01 -33.28
CA LEU A 707 -2.60 -10.44 -32.18
C LEU A 707 -4.05 -10.07 -32.54
N ALA A 708 -4.47 -10.26 -33.80
CA ALA A 708 -5.86 -10.05 -34.21
C ALA A 708 -6.83 -10.88 -33.32
N GLY A 709 -7.93 -10.25 -32.90
CA GLY A 709 -8.96 -10.87 -32.06
C GLY A 709 -8.56 -11.18 -30.61
N LYS A 710 -7.42 -10.69 -30.12
CA LYS A 710 -6.95 -10.96 -28.74
C LYS A 710 -7.64 -10.12 -27.65
N GLY A 711 -8.45 -9.13 -28.02
CA GLY A 711 -9.14 -8.26 -27.07
C GLY A 711 -8.17 -7.33 -26.37
N ASN A 712 -8.37 -7.08 -25.07
CA ASN A 712 -7.47 -6.26 -24.28
C ASN A 712 -6.10 -6.94 -24.11
N VAL A 713 -5.04 -6.23 -24.48
CA VAL A 713 -3.66 -6.72 -24.40
C VAL A 713 -2.76 -5.67 -23.76
N ASN A 714 -1.73 -6.14 -23.05
CA ASN A 714 -0.71 -5.28 -22.47
C ASN A 714 0.36 -4.92 -23.51
N VAL A 715 0.79 -3.67 -23.49
CA VAL A 715 1.98 -3.15 -24.15
C VAL A 715 3.03 -2.93 -23.08
N GLN A 716 4.16 -3.62 -23.21
CA GLN A 716 5.31 -3.47 -22.32
C GLN A 716 6.46 -2.85 -23.11
N LEU A 717 6.92 -1.68 -22.66
CA LEU A 717 8.13 -1.04 -23.17
C LEU A 717 9.28 -1.23 -22.18
N THR A 718 10.47 -1.50 -22.68
CA THR A 718 11.74 -1.46 -21.94
C THR A 718 12.69 -0.51 -22.63
N ALA A 719 13.35 0.38 -21.88
CA ALA A 719 14.37 1.29 -22.40
C ALA A 719 15.61 1.21 -21.51
N GLY A 720 16.77 0.89 -22.10
CA GLY A 720 18.03 0.81 -21.36
C GLY A 720 18.03 -0.28 -20.29
N GLY A 721 17.29 -1.37 -20.52
CA GLY A 721 17.11 -2.46 -19.55
C GLY A 721 16.10 -2.19 -18.43
N VAL A 722 15.46 -1.01 -18.41
CA VAL A 722 14.44 -0.64 -17.42
C VAL A 722 13.05 -0.73 -18.06
N ALA A 723 12.12 -1.43 -17.42
CA ALA A 723 10.74 -1.53 -17.86
C ALA A 723 9.95 -0.25 -17.52
N ALA A 724 9.14 0.23 -18.46
CA ALA A 724 8.11 1.24 -18.20
C ALA A 724 6.92 0.63 -17.47
N ASN A 725 6.01 1.46 -16.95
CA ASN A 725 4.68 1.01 -16.55
C ASN A 725 3.96 0.33 -17.74
N PRO A 726 3.31 -0.83 -17.53
CA PRO A 726 2.53 -1.45 -18.59
C PRO A 726 1.31 -0.59 -18.91
N VAL A 727 0.94 -0.53 -20.17
CA VAL A 727 -0.29 0.12 -20.65
C VAL A 727 -1.11 -0.86 -21.48
N GLN A 728 -2.39 -0.58 -21.68
CA GLN A 728 -3.30 -1.46 -22.42
C GLN A 728 -3.77 -0.85 -23.73
N ILE A 729 -4.05 -1.72 -24.70
CA ILE A 729 -4.81 -1.43 -25.93
C ILE A 729 -5.80 -2.57 -26.17
N THR A 730 -6.82 -2.35 -26.99
CA THR A 730 -7.79 -3.39 -27.38
C THR A 730 -7.62 -3.71 -28.86
N ILE A 731 -7.52 -4.99 -29.22
CA ILE A 731 -7.37 -5.46 -30.60
C ILE A 731 -8.55 -6.37 -30.95
N GLN A 732 -9.23 -6.09 -32.07
CA GLN A 732 -10.35 -6.91 -32.58
C GLN A 732 -9.94 -7.90 -33.67
#